data_AF-A0A950W830-F1
#
_entry.id   AF-A0A950W830-F1
#
_cell.length_a   1.000
_cell.length_b   1.000
_cell.length_c   1.000
_cell.angle_alpha   90.00
_cell.angle_beta   90.00
_cell.angle_gamma   90.00
#
_symmetry.space_group_name_H-M   'P 1'
#
loop_
_entity.id
_entity.type
_entity.pdbx_description
1 polymer ?
#
loop_
_entity_poly.entity_id
_entity_poly.type
_entity_poly.pdbx_seq_one_letter_code
_entity_poly.pdbx_strand_id
1 'polypeptide(L)'
;MLRRFAVDQRGVVAVIMAFTLPVLIGFVGLGFDVGFWYFSRQNMQGAADAAAVSAAAALSAGDNAGYVTEAKAVAAQHGVVDGQNNVSVGVTFPYADVPYTTVCPTGNDYCLEVLITQTQAAMLSSVLGQGNVTIKARSVAQVSHQTYCMLALDQGNVTGIELTLFFSILNMPHCSIGSNATGSNSFELQGFLLELSAYTATLAGSFNNQCFLCFGPNPGNSFWQHPIKTNATSPFIPITDPYASRTIPTPASPLTIASISGTPPGNCQAVQSFNSGPHTLNATCYKGLTVSGSANVTFPTGGPYAIYGISVTGGTLTLNTANYTIVGQTGSSGISVSGGSVILSVGAGTTHIEGASGKPAINVTGGTVTTNGSASSRLDILGGSGQPAITVGSAGGGTLNLGDGNSNIQAAPGSGKSAITLAGNGAFTTADNTNSTGVVIGPSTPSTYAITVNTNSTACGFGFGSCSGHDLTLGAGTYTIMGGINVFTAGIGGGNVTLNPNGTSIGTYIIDGAGGTCGGNSNVGLCMTFGDLNGQNGTIVLTGGGPNNLAYAQTYSQGADGINLTAPQTGATAGLAVFQDRNATTCANTNCNLTVGVSFLTVTGALYYPAQALDFLGITVGNLQPANGNICLQLIAKTINITGLAYIDDQCPVGVSPIVGIGTGLAQLVE
;
A
#
# COMPACT_ATOMS: atom_id res chain seq x y z
N MET A 1 -1.20 80.82 71.77
CA MET A 1 -1.42 79.39 71.46
C MET A 1 -0.37 78.80 70.51
N LEU A 2 0.05 79.49 69.45
CA LEU A 2 1.09 79.01 68.50
C LEU A 2 2.49 78.71 69.12
N ARG A 3 2.89 79.42 70.19
CA ARG A 3 4.16 79.14 70.91
C ARG A 3 4.18 77.82 71.71
N ARG A 4 3.01 77.24 72.03
CA ARG A 4 2.91 75.94 72.71
C ARG A 4 3.05 74.75 71.75
N PHE A 5 2.72 74.92 70.47
CA PHE A 5 2.92 73.89 69.44
C PHE A 5 4.38 73.72 69.02
N ALA A 6 5.18 74.80 69.06
CA ALA A 6 6.58 74.78 68.60
C ALA A 6 7.56 74.08 69.56
N VAL A 7 7.14 73.76 70.80
CA VAL A 7 7.97 73.11 71.83
C VAL A 7 7.47 71.69 72.14
N ASP A 8 6.38 71.25 71.51
CA ASP A 8 5.79 69.94 71.77
C ASP A 8 6.44 68.86 70.88
N GLN A 9 7.29 68.02 71.49
CA GLN A 9 7.94 66.88 70.81
C GLN A 9 6.95 65.84 70.28
N ARG A 10 5.67 65.91 70.66
CA ARG A 10 4.60 65.06 70.12
C ARG A 10 4.13 65.48 68.72
N GLY A 11 4.41 66.72 68.29
CA GLY A 11 4.01 67.23 66.96
C GLY A 11 4.94 66.80 65.81
N VAL A 12 6.25 66.66 66.07
CA VAL A 12 7.24 66.23 65.06
C VAL A 12 6.96 64.80 64.59
N VAL A 13 6.55 63.92 65.50
CA VAL A 13 6.17 62.53 65.16
C VAL A 13 5.00 62.53 64.18
N ALA A 14 4.00 63.39 64.36
CA ALA A 14 2.85 63.49 63.46
C ALA A 14 3.24 63.96 62.05
N VAL A 15 4.18 64.89 61.91
CA VAL A 15 4.67 65.35 60.61
C VAL A 15 5.49 64.26 59.91
N ILE A 16 6.39 63.58 60.63
CA ILE A 16 7.16 62.46 60.06
C ILE A 16 6.20 61.34 59.63
N MET A 17 5.22 60.97 60.47
CA MET A 17 4.19 59.97 60.13
C MET A 17 3.37 60.37 58.90
N ALA A 18 2.98 61.65 58.80
CA ALA A 18 2.19 62.15 57.66
C ALA A 18 2.93 62.03 56.33
N PHE A 19 4.27 62.13 56.32
CA PHE A 19 5.07 61.95 55.11
C PHE A 19 5.53 60.50 54.88
N THR A 20 5.76 59.70 55.92
CA THR A 20 6.25 58.32 55.76
C THR A 20 5.14 57.29 55.55
N LEU A 21 3.94 57.52 56.09
CA LEU A 21 2.83 56.58 55.98
C LEU A 21 2.34 56.39 54.53
N PRO A 22 2.20 57.44 53.69
CA PRO A 22 1.89 57.26 52.28
C PRO A 22 2.97 56.47 51.53
N VAL A 23 4.24 56.67 51.88
CA VAL A 23 5.37 55.95 51.29
C VAL A 23 5.32 54.46 51.67
N LEU A 24 5.06 54.14 52.94
CA LEU A 24 4.91 52.76 53.41
C LEU A 24 3.71 52.07 52.77
N ILE A 25 2.56 52.75 52.65
CA ILE A 25 1.37 52.21 51.97
C ILE A 25 1.67 51.98 50.47
N GLY A 26 2.41 52.89 49.83
CA GLY A 26 2.86 52.72 48.44
C GLY A 26 3.71 51.47 48.24
N PHE A 27 4.65 51.19 49.15
CA PHE A 27 5.46 49.97 49.11
C PHE A 27 4.65 48.69 49.36
N VAL A 28 3.68 48.73 50.29
CA VAL A 28 2.76 47.60 50.52
C VAL A 28 1.90 47.34 49.28
N GLY A 29 1.39 48.39 48.65
CA GLY A 29 0.61 48.29 47.42
C GLY A 29 1.40 47.70 46.26
N LEU A 30 2.66 48.14 46.08
CA LEU A 30 3.55 47.58 45.07
C LEU A 30 3.89 46.11 45.36
N GLY A 31 4.12 45.76 46.63
CA GLY A 31 4.37 44.38 47.04
C GLY A 31 3.19 43.45 46.74
N PHE A 32 1.97 43.92 46.97
CA PHE A 32 0.75 43.17 46.65
C PHE A 32 0.59 42.98 45.14
N ASP A 33 0.73 44.05 44.35
CA ASP A 33 0.59 44.00 42.89
C ASP A 33 1.64 43.07 42.26
N VAL A 34 2.91 43.16 42.68
CA VAL A 34 3.97 42.26 42.22
C VAL A 34 3.70 40.81 42.61
N GLY A 35 3.22 40.58 43.84
CA GLY A 35 2.83 39.24 44.29
C GLY A 35 1.71 38.65 43.43
N PHE A 36 0.71 39.46 43.10
CA PHE A 36 -0.39 39.06 42.22
C PHE A 36 0.07 38.80 40.78
N TRP A 37 0.93 39.65 40.22
CA TRP A 37 1.52 39.43 38.90
C TRP A 37 2.38 38.17 38.84
N TYR A 38 3.15 37.88 39.88
CA TYR A 38 3.94 36.65 39.97
C TYR A 38 3.05 35.41 40.00
N PHE A 39 1.97 35.43 40.81
CA PHE A 39 0.98 34.36 40.85
C PHE A 39 0.30 34.14 39.49
N SER A 40 -0.13 35.23 38.83
CA SER A 40 -0.72 35.16 37.49
C SER A 40 0.27 34.58 36.47
N ARG A 41 1.55 34.98 36.52
CA ARG A 41 2.60 34.42 35.66
C ARG A 41 2.77 32.91 35.87
N GLN A 42 2.80 32.44 37.12
CA GLN A 42 2.97 31.03 37.43
C GLN A 42 1.79 30.19 36.91
N ASN A 43 0.55 30.67 37.04
CA ASN A 43 -0.62 30.01 36.48
C ASN A 43 -0.57 29.96 34.93
N MET A 44 -0.19 31.07 34.29
CA MET A 44 -0.05 31.12 32.84
C MET A 44 1.08 30.23 32.32
N GLN A 45 2.17 30.07 33.06
CA GLN A 45 3.25 29.17 32.68
C GLN A 45 2.77 27.71 32.67
N GLY A 46 2.08 27.26 33.72
CA GLY A 46 1.49 25.93 33.75
C GLY A 46 0.46 25.68 32.63
N ALA A 47 -0.33 26.71 32.28
CA ALA A 47 -1.25 26.65 31.15
C ALA A 47 -0.52 26.58 29.80
N ALA A 48 0.57 27.34 29.62
CA ALA A 48 1.38 27.33 28.41
C ALA A 48 2.08 25.99 28.21
N ASP A 49 2.63 25.41 29.28
CA ASP A 49 3.30 24.10 29.28
C ASP A 49 2.31 22.98 28.91
N ALA A 50 1.13 22.95 29.52
CA ALA A 50 0.08 21.98 29.18
C ALA A 50 -0.45 22.17 27.73
N ALA A 51 -0.62 23.42 27.30
CA ALA A 51 -1.06 23.74 25.94
C ALA A 51 -0.01 23.37 24.89
N ALA A 52 1.28 23.56 25.17
CA ALA A 52 2.36 23.20 24.25
C ALA A 52 2.48 21.68 24.09
N VAL A 53 2.43 20.92 25.18
CA VAL A 53 2.45 19.45 25.13
C VAL A 53 1.23 18.90 24.38
N SER A 54 0.03 19.43 24.64
CA SER A 54 -1.20 18.96 24.00
C SER A 54 -1.25 19.29 22.50
N ALA A 55 -0.90 20.50 22.09
CA ALA A 55 -0.81 20.82 20.66
C ALA A 55 0.29 20.01 19.95
N ALA A 56 1.43 19.76 20.61
CA ALA A 56 2.45 18.91 20.05
C ALA A 56 2.01 17.44 19.96
N ALA A 57 1.21 16.96 20.92
CA ALA A 57 0.58 15.65 20.85
C ALA A 57 -0.44 15.57 19.69
N ALA A 58 -1.28 16.59 19.50
CA ALA A 58 -2.23 16.67 18.39
C ALA A 58 -1.53 16.69 17.02
N LEU A 59 -0.45 17.49 16.89
CA LEU A 59 0.40 17.49 15.71
C LEU A 59 1.07 16.13 15.48
N SER A 60 1.58 15.48 16.53
CA SER A 60 2.16 14.13 16.42
C SER A 60 1.14 13.06 16.02
N ALA A 61 -0.15 13.29 16.30
CA ALA A 61 -1.28 12.45 15.88
C ALA A 61 -1.82 12.83 14.48
N GLY A 62 -1.11 13.67 13.72
CA GLY A 62 -1.44 14.02 12.34
C GLY A 62 -2.59 15.04 12.19
N ASP A 63 -3.01 15.69 13.28
CA ASP A 63 -4.05 16.72 13.25
C ASP A 63 -3.48 18.10 12.87
N ASN A 64 -3.22 18.29 11.59
CA ASN A 64 -2.66 19.53 11.05
C ASN A 64 -3.63 20.73 11.05
N ALA A 65 -4.90 20.54 11.40
CA ALA A 65 -5.91 21.60 11.41
C ALA A 65 -6.43 21.93 12.82
N GLY A 66 -6.45 20.96 13.73
CA GLY A 66 -7.05 21.07 15.06
C GLY A 66 -6.08 21.35 16.21
N TYR A 67 -4.75 21.23 16.01
CA TYR A 67 -3.76 21.41 17.09
C TYR A 67 -3.86 22.78 17.80
N VAL A 68 -4.17 23.86 17.08
CA VAL A 68 -4.39 25.20 17.66
C VAL A 68 -5.64 25.21 18.55
N THR A 69 -6.69 24.52 18.11
CA THR A 69 -7.94 24.40 18.87
C THR A 69 -7.71 23.59 20.14
N GLU A 70 -6.93 22.52 20.07
CA GLU A 70 -6.55 21.68 21.22
C GLU A 70 -5.75 22.48 22.25
N ALA A 71 -4.69 23.18 21.84
CA ALA A 71 -3.92 24.04 22.75
C ALA A 71 -4.80 25.09 23.45
N LYS A 72 -5.73 25.72 22.71
CA LYS A 72 -6.66 26.71 23.29
C LYS A 72 -7.66 26.06 24.25
N ALA A 73 -8.13 24.85 23.95
CA ALA A 73 -9.02 24.11 24.84
C ALA A 73 -8.32 23.71 26.14
N VAL A 74 -7.08 23.24 26.06
CA VAL A 74 -6.27 22.88 27.25
C VAL A 74 -5.92 24.13 28.06
N ALA A 75 -5.49 25.23 27.43
CA ALA A 75 -5.27 26.50 28.13
C ALA A 75 -6.54 26.97 28.87
N ALA A 76 -7.72 26.81 28.26
CA ALA A 76 -9.00 27.14 28.88
C ALA A 76 -9.31 26.26 30.11
N GLN A 77 -8.91 24.98 30.14
CA GLN A 77 -9.04 24.12 31.33
C GLN A 77 -8.21 24.64 32.51
N HIS A 78 -7.11 25.35 32.24
CA HIS A 78 -6.30 26.02 33.24
C HIS A 78 -6.78 27.46 33.58
N GLY A 79 -7.99 27.82 33.15
CA GLY A 79 -8.59 29.14 33.39
C GLY A 79 -8.05 30.25 32.49
N VAL A 80 -7.31 29.90 31.43
CA VAL A 80 -6.68 30.83 30.49
C VAL A 80 -7.38 30.73 29.14
N VAL A 81 -8.50 31.44 29.02
CA VAL A 81 -9.37 31.39 27.82
C VAL A 81 -8.96 32.49 26.82
N ASP A 82 -8.64 32.09 25.59
CA ASP A 82 -8.29 33.03 24.51
C ASP A 82 -9.42 34.05 24.24
N GLY A 83 -9.07 35.34 24.17
CA GLY A 83 -10.01 36.42 23.92
C GLY A 83 -10.85 36.86 25.12
N GLN A 84 -10.65 36.28 26.31
CA GLN A 84 -11.31 36.71 27.55
C GLN A 84 -10.33 37.30 28.56
N ASN A 85 -10.78 38.20 29.44
CA ASN A 85 -9.97 38.76 30.53
C ASN A 85 -8.60 39.32 30.07
N ASN A 86 -8.54 39.91 28.87
CA ASN A 86 -7.33 40.39 28.20
C ASN A 86 -6.24 39.31 28.00
N VAL A 87 -6.65 38.04 27.89
CA VAL A 87 -5.79 36.90 27.57
C VAL A 87 -5.75 36.71 26.06
N SER A 88 -4.56 36.48 25.52
CA SER A 88 -4.36 35.94 24.18
C SER A 88 -3.46 34.70 24.24
N VAL A 89 -3.92 33.62 23.60
CA VAL A 89 -3.20 32.36 23.43
C VAL A 89 -2.78 32.23 21.97
N GLY A 90 -1.50 32.49 21.70
CA GLY A 90 -0.87 32.29 20.40
C GLY A 90 -0.23 30.90 20.31
N VAL A 91 -0.41 30.22 19.18
CA VAL A 91 0.20 28.93 18.87
C VAL A 91 0.89 29.06 17.52
N THR A 92 2.19 28.74 17.45
CA THR A 92 3.00 28.93 16.24
C THR A 92 3.73 27.63 15.88
N PHE A 93 3.58 27.18 14.63
CA PHE A 93 4.28 26.02 14.07
C PHE A 93 4.50 26.20 12.54
N PRO A 94 5.70 25.89 12.00
CA PRO A 94 6.93 25.56 12.71
C PRO A 94 7.53 26.81 13.38
N TYR A 95 8.10 26.65 14.58
CA TYR A 95 8.73 27.73 15.32
C TYR A 95 10.25 27.77 15.09
N ALA A 96 10.76 28.84 14.48
CA ALA A 96 12.14 28.96 14.02
C ALA A 96 13.06 29.86 14.89
N ASP A 97 12.51 30.62 15.83
CA ASP A 97 13.22 31.68 16.58
C ASP A 97 13.52 31.30 18.04
N VAL A 98 14.16 30.15 18.29
CA VAL A 98 14.68 29.80 19.63
C VAL A 98 16.18 30.12 19.76
N PRO A 99 16.63 30.67 20.89
CA PRO A 99 18.06 30.78 21.23
C PRO A 99 18.72 29.41 21.55
N TYR A 100 17.98 28.30 21.40
CA TYR A 100 18.41 26.93 21.69
C TYR A 100 18.71 26.14 20.40
N THR A 101 19.78 26.53 19.70
CA THR A 101 20.20 25.93 18.43
C THR A 101 20.60 24.44 18.52
N THR A 102 20.67 23.87 19.73
CA THR A 102 20.97 22.45 19.98
C THR A 102 19.72 21.58 20.15
N VAL A 103 18.53 22.16 20.39
CA VAL A 103 17.29 21.40 20.65
C VAL A 103 16.23 21.62 19.56
N CYS A 104 16.21 22.81 18.95
CA CYS A 104 15.52 23.06 17.68
C CYS A 104 16.53 23.70 16.70
N PRO A 105 17.37 22.89 16.03
CA PRO A 105 18.30 23.39 15.03
C PRO A 105 17.65 24.21 13.91
N THR A 106 18.46 24.94 13.15
CA THR A 106 17.99 25.60 11.92
C THR A 106 17.99 24.58 10.78
N GLY A 107 16.81 24.06 10.46
CA GLY A 107 16.56 23.20 9.30
C GLY A 107 15.42 22.21 9.56
N ASN A 108 14.22 22.52 9.05
CA ASN A 108 13.04 21.63 9.11
C ASN A 108 12.68 21.05 10.50
N ASP A 109 12.88 21.81 11.58
CA ASP A 109 12.67 21.31 12.94
C ASP A 109 11.24 21.48 13.47
N TYR A 110 10.76 20.39 14.08
CA TYR A 110 9.40 20.15 14.52
C TYR A 110 9.07 20.80 15.88
N CYS A 111 9.40 22.07 16.08
CA CYS A 111 9.12 22.78 17.33
C CYS A 111 7.85 23.64 17.21
N LEU A 112 7.00 23.56 18.22
CA LEU A 112 5.77 24.33 18.39
C LEU A 112 5.95 25.26 19.59
N GLU A 113 5.62 26.53 19.42
CA GLU A 113 5.54 27.49 20.52
C GLU A 113 4.08 27.75 20.92
N VAL A 114 3.83 27.80 22.23
CA VAL A 114 2.65 28.43 22.82
C VAL A 114 3.07 29.68 23.60
N LEU A 115 2.51 30.82 23.22
CA LEU A 115 2.71 32.11 23.87
C LEU A 115 1.39 32.60 24.44
N ILE A 116 1.31 32.65 25.77
CA ILE A 116 0.17 33.21 26.50
C ILE A 116 0.55 34.62 26.95
N THR A 117 -0.31 35.58 26.64
CA THR A 117 -0.16 36.97 27.10
C THR A 117 -1.40 37.42 27.85
N GLN A 118 -1.22 38.11 28.98
CA GLN A 118 -2.32 38.70 29.73
C GLN A 118 -1.95 40.11 30.21
N THR A 119 -2.81 41.08 29.92
CA THR A 119 -2.68 42.44 30.44
C THR A 119 -3.34 42.55 31.81
N GLN A 120 -2.52 42.71 32.86
CA GLN A 120 -2.96 42.90 34.23
C GLN A 120 -3.08 44.39 34.57
N ALA A 121 -4.16 44.75 35.26
CA ALA A 121 -4.32 46.09 35.78
C ALA A 121 -3.35 46.35 36.94
N ALA A 122 -2.78 47.54 37.00
CA ALA A 122 -2.13 48.04 38.20
C ALA A 122 -3.23 48.32 39.23
N MET A 123 -3.27 47.59 40.35
CA MET A 123 -4.28 47.82 41.38
C MET A 123 -3.83 48.96 42.29
N LEU A 124 -3.08 48.66 43.35
CA LEU A 124 -2.68 49.66 44.35
C LEU A 124 -1.56 50.58 43.83
N SER A 125 -0.76 50.11 42.86
CA SER A 125 0.28 50.88 42.19
C SER A 125 -0.25 51.89 41.16
N SER A 126 -1.53 51.80 40.77
CA SER A 126 -2.16 52.83 39.91
C SER A 126 -2.22 54.20 40.58
N VAL A 127 -2.31 54.24 41.92
CA VAL A 127 -2.26 55.47 42.72
C VAL A 127 -0.90 56.19 42.60
N LEU A 128 0.16 55.45 42.24
CA LEU A 128 1.49 55.97 41.97
C LEU A 128 1.72 56.29 40.48
N GLY A 129 0.67 56.22 39.65
CA GLY A 129 0.72 56.51 38.22
C GLY A 129 1.25 55.37 37.35
N GLN A 130 1.35 54.14 37.86
CA GLN A 130 1.71 52.98 37.02
C GLN A 130 0.51 52.53 36.18
N GLY A 131 0.77 52.28 34.88
CA GLY A 131 -0.21 51.72 33.95
C GLY A 131 -0.28 50.20 34.01
N ASN A 132 -1.18 49.63 33.20
CA ASN A 132 -1.33 48.17 33.09
C ASN A 132 -0.03 47.50 32.64
N VAL A 133 0.25 46.31 33.17
CA VAL A 133 1.44 45.52 32.84
C VAL A 133 1.02 44.28 32.05
N THR A 134 1.68 44.02 30.93
CA THR A 134 1.46 42.80 30.15
C THR A 134 2.46 41.74 30.59
N ILE A 135 1.93 40.62 31.09
CA ILE A 135 2.72 39.46 31.50
C ILE A 135 2.68 38.44 30.37
N LYS A 136 3.83 37.80 30.11
CA LYS A 136 3.98 36.76 29.09
C LYS A 136 4.41 35.45 29.74
N ALA A 137 3.84 34.34 29.29
CA ALA A 137 4.27 32.98 29.56
C ALA A 137 4.49 32.26 28.23
N ARG A 138 5.65 31.62 28.10
CA ARG A 138 6.09 31.01 26.85
C ARG A 138 6.49 29.57 27.14
N SER A 139 6.05 28.67 26.28
CA SER A 139 6.44 27.27 26.32
C SER A 139 6.69 26.76 24.89
N VAL A 140 7.70 25.90 24.74
CA VAL A 140 8.05 25.30 23.45
C VAL A 140 8.02 23.79 23.63
N ALA A 141 7.33 23.11 22.72
CA ALA A 141 7.28 21.65 22.67
C ALA A 141 7.85 21.14 21.36
N GLN A 142 8.61 20.04 21.44
CA GLN A 142 9.05 19.31 20.26
C GLN A 142 7.98 18.28 19.86
N VAL A 143 7.55 18.33 18.59
CA VAL A 143 6.70 17.35 17.94
C VAL A 143 7.58 16.25 17.37
N SER A 144 7.36 14.99 17.74
CA SER A 144 8.03 13.87 17.10
C SER A 144 7.07 13.24 16.09
N HIS A 145 7.22 13.60 14.81
CA HIS A 145 6.65 12.82 13.72
C HIS A 145 7.51 11.57 13.54
N GLN A 146 7.00 10.39 13.89
CA GLN A 146 7.67 9.13 13.53
C GLN A 146 6.96 8.52 12.34
N THR A 147 7.49 8.79 11.14
CA THR A 147 7.17 8.02 9.95
C THR A 147 7.95 6.72 10.03
N TYR A 148 7.28 5.57 10.05
CA TYR A 148 7.96 4.27 10.06
C TYR A 148 8.12 3.74 8.64
N CYS A 149 9.36 3.59 8.16
CA CYS A 149 9.64 2.85 6.91
C CYS A 149 9.67 1.34 7.14
N MET A 150 9.96 0.90 8.38
CA MET A 150 9.86 -0.48 8.80
C MET A 150 9.07 -0.55 10.10
N LEU A 151 8.01 -1.35 10.12
CA LEU A 151 7.15 -1.54 11.29
C LEU A 151 6.78 -3.01 11.46
N ALA A 152 7.26 -3.62 12.55
CA ALA A 152 6.81 -4.94 12.99
C ALA A 152 5.62 -4.80 13.97
N LEU A 153 4.50 -5.43 13.63
CA LEU A 153 3.22 -5.29 14.34
C LEU A 153 3.02 -6.30 15.48
N ASP A 154 3.74 -7.43 15.48
CA ASP A 154 3.59 -8.47 16.51
C ASP A 154 3.89 -7.90 17.92
N GLN A 155 3.04 -8.21 18.90
CA GLN A 155 3.16 -7.77 20.30
C GLN A 155 3.63 -8.91 21.23
N GLY A 156 3.95 -10.08 20.69
CA GLY A 156 4.41 -11.24 21.42
C GLY A 156 5.90 -11.21 21.77
N ASN A 157 6.33 -12.24 22.47
CA ASN A 157 7.75 -12.52 22.75
C ASN A 157 8.40 -13.19 21.52
N VAL A 158 8.58 -12.41 20.45
CA VAL A 158 9.19 -12.84 19.18
C VAL A 158 10.29 -11.87 18.77
N THR A 159 11.07 -12.25 17.75
CA THR A 159 11.93 -11.31 17.02
C THR A 159 11.05 -10.51 16.07
N GLY A 160 10.88 -9.21 16.32
CA GLY A 160 10.01 -8.35 15.51
C GLY A 160 10.63 -8.01 14.17
N ILE A 161 11.86 -7.48 14.20
CA ILE A 161 12.67 -7.18 13.02
C ILE A 161 14.01 -7.90 13.17
N GLU A 162 14.36 -8.75 12.20
CA GLU A 162 15.64 -9.45 12.12
C GLU A 162 16.40 -8.99 10.87
N LEU A 163 17.64 -8.55 11.04
CA LEU A 163 18.54 -8.15 9.96
C LEU A 163 19.82 -8.99 10.04
N THR A 164 19.90 -10.03 9.22
CA THR A 164 21.06 -10.92 9.12
C THR A 164 21.84 -10.60 7.84
N LEU A 165 22.70 -9.59 7.92
CA LEU A 165 23.19 -8.87 6.75
C LEU A 165 24.62 -9.22 6.37
N PHE A 166 24.95 -9.08 5.09
CA PHE A 166 26.30 -9.21 4.55
C PHE A 166 26.62 -7.96 3.73
N PHE A 167 27.66 -7.20 4.09
CA PHE A 167 28.10 -5.96 3.41
C PHE A 167 26.97 -5.05 2.88
N SER A 168 25.97 -4.81 3.72
CA SER A 168 24.71 -4.17 3.32
C SER A 168 24.72 -2.66 3.56
N ILE A 169 23.82 -1.90 2.93
CA ILE A 169 23.60 -0.47 3.16
C ILE A 169 22.09 -0.27 3.36
N LEU A 170 21.71 0.35 4.46
CA LEU A 170 20.33 0.74 4.76
C LEU A 170 20.28 2.25 5.02
N ASN A 171 19.92 3.03 4.02
CA ASN A 171 19.88 4.48 4.05
C ASN A 171 18.43 5.00 4.01
N MET A 172 17.88 5.40 5.15
CA MET A 172 16.50 5.88 5.34
C MET A 172 16.47 7.11 6.27
N PRO A 173 17.17 8.21 5.94
CA PRO A 173 17.49 9.28 6.88
C PRO A 173 16.26 10.04 7.41
N HIS A 174 15.13 9.95 6.71
CA HIS A 174 13.88 10.62 7.04
C HIS A 174 12.80 9.68 7.61
N CYS A 175 13.20 8.48 7.99
CA CYS A 175 12.30 7.41 8.39
C CYS A 175 12.78 6.67 9.63
N SER A 176 11.85 6.21 10.44
CA SER A 176 12.09 5.48 11.68
C SER A 176 11.87 3.99 11.51
N ILE A 177 12.47 3.21 12.41
CA ILE A 177 12.24 1.76 12.56
C ILE A 177 11.36 1.54 13.79
N GLY A 178 10.30 0.74 13.66
CA GLY A 178 9.34 0.46 14.72
C GLY A 178 9.17 -1.04 14.95
N SER A 179 9.15 -1.47 16.21
CA SER A 179 8.81 -2.86 16.54
C SER A 179 7.94 -2.92 17.79
N ASN A 180 6.78 -3.55 17.66
CA ASN A 180 5.87 -3.83 18.76
C ASN A 180 6.24 -5.09 19.55
N ALA A 181 7.23 -5.86 19.09
CA ALA A 181 7.56 -7.15 19.69
C ALA A 181 8.19 -6.95 21.07
N THR A 182 7.68 -7.63 22.10
CA THR A 182 8.14 -7.46 23.49
C THR A 182 9.30 -8.38 23.86
N GLY A 183 9.84 -9.12 22.89
CA GLY A 183 10.93 -10.06 23.11
C GLY A 183 12.28 -9.40 23.37
N SER A 184 13.22 -10.20 23.87
CA SER A 184 14.62 -9.77 24.06
C SER A 184 15.32 -9.39 22.75
N ASN A 185 14.78 -9.84 21.62
CA ASN A 185 15.24 -9.57 20.27
C ASN A 185 14.19 -8.79 19.48
N SER A 186 13.52 -7.79 20.09
CA SER A 186 12.49 -6.97 19.41
C SER A 186 12.99 -6.40 18.07
N PHE A 187 14.25 -5.97 18.08
CA PHE A 187 15.03 -5.69 16.88
C PHE A 187 16.40 -6.36 17.02
N GLU A 188 16.75 -7.19 16.05
CA GLU A 188 17.98 -7.98 16.03
C GLU A 188 18.79 -7.64 14.78
N LEU A 189 20.06 -7.32 14.99
CA LEU A 189 21.02 -7.05 13.92
C LEU A 189 22.21 -8.01 14.04
N GLN A 190 22.49 -8.74 12.98
CA GLN A 190 23.57 -9.71 12.88
C GLN A 190 24.39 -9.50 11.59
N GLY A 191 25.62 -10.03 11.58
CA GLY A 191 26.46 -10.08 10.39
C GLY A 191 27.30 -8.82 10.15
N PHE A 192 27.30 -8.31 8.93
CA PHE A 192 28.15 -7.22 8.45
C PHE A 192 27.31 -6.10 7.85
N LEU A 193 27.44 -4.87 8.35
CA LEU A 193 26.73 -3.72 7.81
C LEU A 193 27.67 -2.54 7.52
N LEU A 194 27.58 -2.01 6.30
CA LEU A 194 28.37 -0.85 5.86
C LEU A 194 27.72 0.46 6.32
N GLU A 195 26.40 0.55 6.34
CA GLU A 195 25.70 1.76 6.77
C GLU A 195 24.27 1.43 7.22
N LEU A 196 23.83 2.07 8.31
CA LEU A 196 22.43 2.17 8.73
C LEU A 196 22.12 3.59 9.15
N SER A 197 21.42 4.30 8.28
CA SER A 197 20.90 5.64 8.51
C SER A 197 19.39 5.54 8.67
N ALA A 198 18.88 5.80 9.87
CA ALA A 198 17.46 5.95 10.17
C ALA A 198 17.28 7.09 11.15
N TYR A 199 16.13 7.77 11.10
CA TYR A 199 15.84 8.94 11.94
C TYR A 199 15.71 8.57 13.43
N THR A 200 14.99 7.50 13.75
CA THR A 200 14.92 6.92 15.12
C THR A 200 14.57 5.43 15.05
N ALA A 201 14.79 4.70 16.15
CA ALA A 201 14.17 3.40 16.36
C ALA A 201 13.30 3.41 17.63
N THR A 202 12.08 2.89 17.55
CA THR A 202 11.15 2.74 18.67
C THR A 202 10.81 1.27 18.87
N LEU A 203 11.18 0.72 20.03
CA LEU A 203 11.08 -0.72 20.31
C LEU A 203 10.31 -0.99 21.61
N ALA A 204 9.34 -1.90 21.55
CA ALA A 204 8.62 -2.41 22.70
C ALA A 204 9.49 -3.29 23.62
N GLY A 205 10.36 -4.08 23.00
CA GLY A 205 11.32 -4.93 23.69
C GLY A 205 12.74 -4.40 23.55
N SER A 206 13.71 -5.31 23.56
CA SER A 206 15.13 -4.95 23.55
C SER A 206 15.72 -4.92 22.13
N PHE A 207 16.71 -4.05 21.95
CA PHE A 207 17.61 -4.10 20.79
C PHE A 207 18.76 -5.08 21.08
N ASN A 208 18.94 -6.08 20.21
CA ASN A 208 20.06 -7.01 20.28
C ASN A 208 21.00 -6.76 19.10
N ASN A 209 22.19 -6.24 19.39
CA ASN A 209 23.22 -6.00 18.38
C ASN A 209 24.29 -7.09 18.45
N GLN A 210 24.25 -8.02 17.51
CA GLN A 210 25.26 -9.06 17.31
C GLN A 210 26.05 -8.83 16.00
N CYS A 211 26.05 -7.60 15.49
CA CYS A 211 26.83 -7.27 14.32
C CYS A 211 28.33 -7.41 14.60
N PHE A 212 29.02 -8.15 13.73
CA PHE A 212 30.46 -8.40 13.86
C PHE A 212 31.29 -7.20 13.38
N LEU A 213 30.93 -6.60 12.23
CA LEU A 213 31.54 -5.37 11.70
C LEU A 213 30.46 -4.41 11.20
N CYS A 214 30.43 -3.24 11.82
CA CYS A 214 29.38 -2.27 11.67
C CYS A 214 30.00 -0.87 11.59
N PHE A 215 29.89 -0.22 10.43
CA PHE A 215 30.37 1.16 10.21
C PHE A 215 29.22 2.17 10.39
N GLY A 216 29.49 3.28 11.09
CA GLY A 216 28.55 4.39 11.23
C GLY A 216 29.03 5.62 10.45
N PRO A 217 28.18 6.63 10.21
CA PRO A 217 28.53 7.79 9.40
C PRO A 217 29.54 8.75 10.07
N ASN A 218 29.96 8.48 11.32
CA ASN A 218 30.99 9.24 12.04
C ASN A 218 32.22 8.38 12.39
N PRO A 219 33.45 8.92 12.27
CA PRO A 219 34.67 8.25 12.69
C PRO A 219 34.72 8.16 14.22
N GLY A 220 34.26 7.02 14.74
CA GLY A 220 34.24 6.76 16.19
C GLY A 220 33.09 5.85 16.59
N ASN A 221 33.13 4.58 16.14
CA ASN A 221 32.49 3.39 16.74
C ASN A 221 31.03 3.48 17.27
N SER A 222 30.29 4.51 16.89
CA SER A 222 28.86 4.71 17.16
C SER A 222 28.13 4.44 15.85
N PHE A 223 27.67 3.20 15.74
CA PHE A 223 27.03 2.65 14.56
C PHE A 223 25.65 3.26 14.26
N TRP A 224 25.03 3.89 15.27
CA TRP A 224 23.78 4.65 15.15
C TRP A 224 24.01 6.09 15.60
N GLN A 225 23.72 7.06 14.74
CA GLN A 225 23.82 8.49 15.07
C GLN A 225 22.59 9.02 15.84
N HIS A 226 21.45 8.35 15.71
CA HIS A 226 20.18 8.78 16.27
C HIS A 226 19.73 7.91 17.46
N PRO A 227 18.97 8.47 18.42
CA PRO A 227 18.57 7.74 19.63
C PRO A 227 17.67 6.54 19.31
N ILE A 228 18.08 5.36 19.80
CA ILE A 228 17.21 4.19 19.91
C ILE A 228 16.41 4.35 21.21
N LYS A 229 15.10 4.53 21.10
CA LYS A 229 14.20 4.54 22.26
C LYS A 229 13.72 3.11 22.52
N THR A 230 14.35 2.45 23.48
CA THR A 230 13.87 1.16 24.03
C THR A 230 13.00 1.45 25.24
N ASN A 231 11.73 1.03 25.21
CA ASN A 231 10.85 1.12 26.37
C ASN A 231 10.78 -0.25 27.07
N ALA A 232 11.91 -0.69 27.63
CA ALA A 232 11.99 -1.91 28.43
C ALA A 232 11.27 -1.80 29.80
N THR A 233 10.58 -0.69 30.08
CA THR A 233 9.84 -0.47 31.34
C THR A 233 8.37 -0.16 31.04
N SER A 234 7.49 -0.96 31.65
CA SER A 234 6.03 -1.00 31.42
C SER A 234 5.31 0.26 31.95
N PRO A 235 4.19 0.68 31.30
CA PRO A 235 3.54 0.04 30.17
C PRO A 235 3.90 0.69 28.82
N PHE A 236 4.36 -0.13 27.87
CA PHE A 236 4.57 0.27 26.47
C PHE A 236 3.22 0.37 25.74
N ILE A 237 3.03 1.42 24.95
CA ILE A 237 1.87 1.57 24.06
C ILE A 237 2.31 1.10 22.67
N PRO A 238 1.67 0.05 22.10
CA PRO A 238 1.98 -0.42 20.76
C PRO A 238 1.87 0.69 19.72
N ILE A 239 2.87 0.76 18.84
CA ILE A 239 2.84 1.57 17.63
C ILE A 239 1.62 1.12 16.83
N THR A 240 0.75 2.06 16.52
CA THR A 240 -0.51 1.75 15.84
C THR A 240 -0.27 1.39 14.38
N ASP A 241 -0.98 0.37 13.92
CA ASP A 241 -1.00 -0.01 12.52
C ASP A 241 -1.71 1.09 11.68
N PRO A 242 -0.98 1.76 10.78
CA PRO A 242 -1.53 2.86 9.97
C PRO A 242 -2.57 2.43 8.93
N TYR A 243 -2.58 1.14 8.57
CA TYR A 243 -3.53 0.58 7.62
C TYR A 243 -4.64 -0.21 8.32
N ALA A 244 -4.74 -0.16 9.67
CA ALA A 244 -5.77 -0.85 10.44
C ALA A 244 -7.21 -0.38 10.15
N SER A 245 -7.40 0.87 9.72
CA SER A 245 -8.72 1.39 9.34
C SER A 245 -9.05 1.17 7.87
N ARG A 246 -8.08 0.76 7.04
CA ARG A 246 -8.32 0.55 5.60
C ARG A 246 -9.19 -0.69 5.40
N THR A 247 -10.22 -0.54 4.58
CA THR A 247 -11.04 -1.64 4.09
C THR A 247 -10.77 -1.77 2.60
N ILE A 248 -10.34 -2.95 2.16
CA ILE A 248 -10.15 -3.25 0.74
C ILE A 248 -11.46 -3.71 0.10
N PRO A 249 -11.56 -3.64 -1.24
CA PRO A 249 -12.69 -4.20 -1.96
C PRO A 249 -12.86 -5.68 -1.63
N THR A 250 -14.09 -6.07 -1.30
CA THR A 250 -14.43 -7.47 -1.05
C THR A 250 -14.25 -8.27 -2.34
N PRO A 251 -13.63 -9.47 -2.29
CA PRO A 251 -13.57 -10.35 -3.44
C PRO A 251 -14.98 -10.64 -3.97
N ALA A 252 -15.10 -10.77 -5.29
CA ALA A 252 -16.34 -11.21 -5.91
C ALA A 252 -16.74 -12.60 -5.39
N SER A 253 -18.05 -12.88 -5.31
CA SER A 253 -18.54 -14.20 -4.91
C SER A 253 -18.06 -15.30 -5.87
N PRO A 254 -17.94 -16.56 -5.40
CA PRO A 254 -17.55 -17.68 -6.25
C PRO A 254 -18.35 -17.73 -7.54
N LEU A 255 -17.65 -17.75 -8.68
CA LEU A 255 -18.30 -17.78 -9.99
C LEU A 255 -19.00 -19.11 -10.24
N THR A 256 -20.21 -19.02 -10.77
CA THR A 256 -20.90 -20.15 -11.41
C THR A 256 -21.42 -19.71 -12.77
N ILE A 257 -20.67 -20.06 -13.82
CA ILE A 257 -21.13 -19.94 -15.19
C ILE A 257 -21.96 -21.19 -15.51
N ALA A 258 -23.22 -21.00 -15.90
CA ALA A 258 -24.09 -22.11 -16.32
C ALA A 258 -23.60 -22.68 -17.66
N SER A 259 -23.37 -23.98 -17.73
CA SER A 259 -23.13 -24.69 -18.99
C SER A 259 -24.37 -24.62 -19.87
N ILE A 260 -24.15 -24.34 -21.15
CA ILE A 260 -25.16 -24.34 -22.22
C ILE A 260 -24.85 -25.38 -23.29
N SER A 261 -23.99 -26.34 -22.96
CA SER A 261 -23.61 -27.45 -23.83
C SER A 261 -24.85 -28.18 -24.35
N GLY A 262 -24.89 -28.37 -25.67
CA GLY A 262 -26.06 -28.95 -26.34
C GLY A 262 -25.76 -29.28 -27.80
N THR A 263 -26.57 -30.17 -28.37
CA THR A 263 -26.51 -30.45 -29.81
C THR A 263 -27.01 -29.24 -30.60
N PRO A 264 -26.39 -28.90 -31.74
CA PRO A 264 -26.86 -27.82 -32.57
C PRO A 264 -28.31 -28.06 -33.01
N PRO A 265 -29.22 -27.10 -32.83
CA PRO A 265 -30.59 -27.20 -33.32
C PRO A 265 -30.66 -27.58 -34.80
N GLY A 266 -31.71 -28.33 -35.17
CA GLY A 266 -31.87 -28.84 -36.54
C GLY A 266 -31.95 -27.73 -37.61
N ASN A 267 -32.40 -26.52 -37.21
CA ASN A 267 -32.53 -25.34 -38.06
C ASN A 267 -31.22 -24.54 -38.24
N CYS A 268 -30.12 -24.93 -37.59
CA CYS A 268 -28.84 -24.29 -37.77
C CYS A 268 -28.23 -24.62 -39.14
N GLN A 269 -27.62 -23.62 -39.77
CA GLN A 269 -26.93 -23.78 -41.05
C GLN A 269 -25.83 -24.84 -40.92
N ALA A 270 -25.62 -25.62 -41.99
CA ALA A 270 -24.52 -26.58 -42.04
C ALA A 270 -23.16 -25.91 -41.82
N VAL A 271 -22.13 -26.72 -41.56
CA VAL A 271 -20.76 -26.23 -41.40
C VAL A 271 -20.34 -25.40 -42.62
N GLN A 272 -19.87 -24.19 -42.38
CA GLN A 272 -19.42 -23.26 -43.44
C GLN A 272 -17.90 -23.17 -43.46
N SER A 273 -17.30 -23.22 -44.65
CA SER A 273 -15.85 -23.20 -44.84
C SER A 273 -15.44 -22.17 -45.89
N PHE A 274 -14.51 -21.29 -45.52
CA PHE A 274 -14.02 -20.19 -46.36
C PHE A 274 -12.50 -20.22 -46.48
N ASN A 275 -11.98 -20.03 -47.70
CA ASN A 275 -10.52 -20.04 -47.97
C ASN A 275 -9.99 -18.77 -48.66
N SER A 276 -10.86 -17.96 -49.26
CA SER A 276 -10.51 -16.72 -49.94
C SER A 276 -11.73 -15.80 -50.10
N GLY A 277 -11.47 -14.51 -50.32
CA GLY A 277 -12.49 -13.50 -50.63
C GLY A 277 -13.28 -13.01 -49.39
N PRO A 278 -14.05 -11.91 -49.56
CA PRO A 278 -14.94 -11.41 -48.53
C PRO A 278 -16.27 -12.17 -48.48
N HIS A 279 -16.75 -12.48 -47.28
CA HIS A 279 -18.02 -13.16 -47.04
C HIS A 279 -18.78 -12.46 -45.90
N THR A 280 -20.10 -12.34 -46.04
CA THR A 280 -20.99 -11.81 -44.99
C THR A 280 -22.01 -12.85 -44.59
N LEU A 281 -22.06 -13.18 -43.30
CA LEU A 281 -22.91 -14.24 -42.74
C LEU A 281 -24.11 -13.64 -42.00
N ASN A 282 -25.32 -13.91 -42.51
CA ASN A 282 -26.55 -13.28 -42.01
C ASN A 282 -27.49 -14.24 -41.23
N ALA A 283 -27.18 -15.54 -41.16
CA ALA A 283 -28.02 -16.47 -40.40
C ALA A 283 -27.75 -16.34 -38.89
N THR A 284 -28.74 -16.66 -38.07
CA THR A 284 -28.63 -16.56 -36.61
C THR A 284 -28.01 -17.81 -35.97
N CYS A 285 -27.89 -18.92 -36.69
CA CYS A 285 -27.30 -20.14 -36.18
C CYS A 285 -26.46 -20.94 -37.19
N TYR A 286 -25.28 -21.42 -36.77
CA TYR A 286 -24.34 -22.21 -37.57
C TYR A 286 -23.83 -23.44 -36.81
N LYS A 287 -23.83 -24.62 -37.45
CA LYS A 287 -23.31 -25.88 -36.90
C LYS A 287 -21.78 -25.95 -36.82
N GLY A 288 -21.09 -24.97 -37.39
CA GLY A 288 -19.64 -24.83 -37.35
C GLY A 288 -19.14 -23.85 -38.39
N LEU A 289 -18.00 -23.21 -38.12
CA LEU A 289 -17.37 -22.25 -39.02
C LEU A 289 -15.87 -22.53 -39.15
N THR A 290 -15.38 -22.62 -40.38
CA THR A 290 -13.96 -22.78 -40.69
C THR A 290 -13.48 -21.64 -41.59
N VAL A 291 -12.48 -20.89 -41.15
CA VAL A 291 -11.85 -19.80 -41.91
C VAL A 291 -10.37 -20.10 -42.12
N SER A 292 -9.93 -20.06 -43.36
CA SER A 292 -8.58 -20.46 -43.77
C SER A 292 -8.06 -19.59 -44.91
N GLY A 293 -6.79 -19.76 -45.29
CA GLY A 293 -6.17 -19.02 -46.39
C GLY A 293 -6.22 -17.51 -46.15
N SER A 294 -6.82 -16.77 -47.08
CA SER A 294 -6.97 -15.30 -47.02
C SER A 294 -8.43 -14.86 -47.00
N ALA A 295 -9.33 -15.71 -46.49
CA ALA A 295 -10.75 -15.38 -46.36
C ALA A 295 -10.97 -14.23 -45.36
N ASN A 296 -11.93 -13.35 -45.66
CA ASN A 296 -12.42 -12.34 -44.72
C ASN A 296 -13.92 -12.55 -44.49
N VAL A 297 -14.29 -13.10 -43.33
CA VAL A 297 -15.68 -13.45 -43.00
C VAL A 297 -16.19 -12.48 -41.95
N THR A 298 -17.34 -11.85 -42.20
CA THR A 298 -17.93 -10.85 -41.31
C THR A 298 -19.38 -11.19 -40.94
N PHE A 299 -19.73 -11.07 -39.67
CA PHE A 299 -21.11 -11.07 -39.19
C PHE A 299 -21.60 -9.64 -39.01
N PRO A 300 -22.85 -9.30 -39.35
CA PRO A 300 -23.39 -7.96 -39.13
C PRO A 300 -23.68 -7.70 -37.65
N THR A 301 -24.01 -6.45 -37.32
CA THR A 301 -24.44 -6.04 -35.96
C THR A 301 -25.90 -6.43 -35.70
N GLY A 302 -26.28 -6.53 -34.42
CA GLY A 302 -27.70 -6.51 -34.02
C GLY A 302 -28.44 -7.85 -33.97
N GLY A 303 -27.74 -9.00 -33.91
CA GLY A 303 -28.35 -10.31 -33.66
C GLY A 303 -27.91 -10.96 -32.34
N PRO A 304 -28.68 -11.90 -31.77
CA PRO A 304 -28.08 -13.04 -31.12
C PRO A 304 -27.61 -14.04 -32.18
N TYR A 305 -26.35 -14.48 -32.10
CA TYR A 305 -25.79 -15.49 -33.00
C TYR A 305 -25.36 -16.72 -32.22
N ALA A 306 -25.77 -17.91 -32.67
CA ALA A 306 -25.33 -19.19 -32.13
C ALA A 306 -24.34 -19.87 -33.10
N ILE A 307 -23.14 -20.19 -32.63
CA ILE A 307 -22.10 -20.79 -33.46
C ILE A 307 -21.52 -22.01 -32.73
N TYR A 308 -21.72 -23.19 -33.30
CA TYR A 308 -21.31 -24.45 -32.69
C TYR A 308 -19.91 -24.86 -33.16
N GLY A 309 -18.90 -24.11 -32.73
CA GLY A 309 -17.49 -24.32 -33.04
C GLY A 309 -16.96 -23.42 -34.14
N ILE A 310 -15.84 -22.75 -33.85
CA ILE A 310 -15.11 -21.87 -34.76
C ILE A 310 -13.69 -22.37 -34.90
N SER A 311 -13.21 -22.54 -36.13
CA SER A 311 -11.82 -22.86 -36.45
C SER A 311 -11.24 -21.83 -37.42
N VAL A 312 -10.19 -21.12 -37.02
CA VAL A 312 -9.47 -20.17 -37.87
C VAL A 312 -8.01 -20.59 -37.99
N THR A 313 -7.59 -20.91 -39.20
CA THR A 313 -6.22 -21.33 -39.52
C THR A 313 -5.49 -20.30 -40.39
N GLY A 314 -6.23 -19.35 -40.98
CA GLY A 314 -5.75 -18.23 -41.78
C GLY A 314 -6.91 -17.27 -42.08
N GLY A 315 -6.61 -16.07 -42.58
CA GLY A 315 -7.61 -15.05 -42.86
C GLY A 315 -8.13 -14.31 -41.61
N THR A 316 -9.30 -13.69 -41.73
CA THR A 316 -9.91 -12.89 -40.66
C THR A 316 -11.39 -13.24 -40.48
N LEU A 317 -11.80 -13.49 -39.23
CA LEU A 317 -13.19 -13.61 -38.82
C LEU A 317 -13.57 -12.40 -37.95
N THR A 318 -14.51 -11.59 -38.43
CA THR A 318 -15.03 -10.43 -37.71
C THR A 318 -16.45 -10.70 -37.24
N LEU A 319 -16.63 -10.84 -35.94
CA LEU A 319 -17.92 -10.92 -35.26
C LEU A 319 -18.23 -9.49 -34.75
N ASN A 320 -19.01 -8.71 -35.51
CA ASN A 320 -19.36 -7.34 -35.13
C ASN A 320 -20.27 -7.29 -33.89
N THR A 321 -20.49 -6.09 -33.34
CA THR A 321 -21.22 -5.87 -32.08
C THR A 321 -22.57 -6.58 -32.03
N ALA A 322 -22.63 -7.64 -31.21
CA ALA A 322 -23.80 -8.51 -31.00
C ALA A 322 -23.61 -9.40 -29.76
N ASN A 323 -24.64 -10.14 -29.38
CA ASN A 323 -24.54 -11.18 -28.35
C ASN A 323 -24.30 -12.52 -29.01
N TYR A 324 -23.20 -13.20 -28.66
CA TYR A 324 -22.84 -14.48 -29.27
C TYR A 324 -22.98 -15.62 -28.26
N THR A 325 -23.41 -16.77 -28.76
CA THR A 325 -23.40 -18.05 -28.05
C THR A 325 -22.53 -19.00 -28.84
N ILE A 326 -21.30 -19.21 -28.38
CA ILE A 326 -20.29 -20.00 -29.08
C ILE A 326 -20.02 -21.26 -28.27
N VAL A 327 -20.37 -22.42 -28.81
CA VAL A 327 -20.32 -23.69 -28.07
C VAL A 327 -19.50 -24.70 -28.84
N GLY A 328 -18.43 -25.21 -28.23
CA GLY A 328 -17.63 -26.28 -28.81
C GLY A 328 -18.46 -27.54 -29.07
N GLN A 329 -18.11 -28.27 -30.13
CA GLN A 329 -18.68 -29.58 -30.45
C GLN A 329 -17.65 -30.68 -30.19
N THR A 330 -18.08 -31.95 -30.20
CA THR A 330 -17.18 -33.09 -29.98
C THR A 330 -15.90 -32.98 -30.79
N GLY A 331 -14.75 -32.83 -30.10
CA GLY A 331 -13.44 -32.68 -30.74
C GLY A 331 -12.99 -31.24 -31.05
N SER A 332 -13.83 -30.23 -30.82
CA SER A 332 -13.56 -28.81 -31.12
C SER A 332 -13.77 -27.89 -29.91
N SER A 333 -12.92 -26.88 -29.79
CA SER A 333 -13.15 -25.73 -28.90
C SER A 333 -14.32 -24.88 -29.38
N GLY A 334 -14.84 -23.98 -28.53
CA GLY A 334 -15.77 -22.94 -28.95
C GLY A 334 -15.12 -22.07 -30.02
N ILE A 335 -13.92 -21.56 -29.73
CA ILE A 335 -13.04 -20.86 -30.66
C ILE A 335 -11.68 -21.53 -30.68
N SER A 336 -11.19 -21.92 -31.86
CA SER A 336 -9.84 -22.42 -32.08
C SER A 336 -9.15 -21.58 -33.14
N VAL A 337 -7.99 -21.02 -32.82
CA VAL A 337 -7.17 -20.24 -33.74
C VAL A 337 -5.75 -20.80 -33.76
N SER A 338 -5.30 -21.22 -34.93
CA SER A 338 -3.92 -21.68 -35.16
C SER A 338 -3.15 -20.77 -36.13
N GLY A 339 -3.83 -19.80 -36.74
CA GLY A 339 -3.30 -18.79 -37.65
C GLY A 339 -4.42 -17.82 -38.05
N GLY A 340 -4.08 -16.65 -38.60
CA GLY A 340 -5.07 -15.61 -38.92
C GLY A 340 -5.57 -14.84 -37.68
N SER A 341 -6.75 -14.24 -37.79
CA SER A 341 -7.31 -13.37 -36.74
C SER A 341 -8.82 -13.59 -36.51
N VAL A 342 -9.24 -13.54 -35.25
CA VAL A 342 -10.64 -13.43 -34.83
C VAL A 342 -10.82 -12.12 -34.07
N ILE A 343 -11.79 -11.31 -34.49
CA ILE A 343 -12.18 -10.07 -33.82
C ILE A 343 -13.63 -10.24 -33.36
N LEU A 344 -13.86 -10.28 -32.05
CA LEU A 344 -15.17 -10.45 -31.43
C LEU A 344 -15.59 -9.18 -30.70
N SER A 345 -16.55 -8.44 -31.26
CA SER A 345 -17.12 -7.26 -30.63
C SER A 345 -18.39 -7.64 -29.88
N VAL A 346 -18.35 -7.53 -28.55
CA VAL A 346 -19.43 -7.90 -27.64
C VAL A 346 -20.41 -6.73 -27.52
N GLY A 347 -21.68 -7.02 -27.80
CA GLY A 347 -22.77 -6.05 -27.64
C GLY A 347 -23.18 -5.83 -26.17
N ALA A 348 -24.19 -4.98 -25.96
CA ALA A 348 -24.83 -4.85 -24.65
C ALA A 348 -25.52 -6.18 -24.27
N GLY A 349 -25.19 -6.70 -23.09
CA GLY A 349 -25.64 -8.01 -22.64
C GLY A 349 -24.50 -9.02 -22.53
N THR A 350 -24.83 -10.31 -22.62
CA THR A 350 -23.89 -11.40 -22.37
C THR A 350 -23.56 -12.17 -23.65
N THR A 351 -22.27 -12.25 -23.97
CA THR A 351 -21.73 -13.26 -24.90
C THR A 351 -21.18 -14.42 -24.08
N HIS A 352 -21.50 -15.64 -24.52
CA HIS A 352 -21.09 -16.87 -23.85
C HIS A 352 -20.22 -17.73 -24.79
N ILE A 353 -19.10 -18.21 -24.29
CA ILE A 353 -18.18 -19.10 -25.00
C ILE A 353 -17.92 -20.33 -24.14
N GLU A 354 -18.25 -21.52 -24.65
CA GLU A 354 -18.06 -22.78 -23.95
C GLU A 354 -17.23 -23.78 -24.76
N GLY A 355 -16.33 -24.51 -24.10
CA GLY A 355 -15.58 -25.61 -24.69
C GLY A 355 -16.37 -26.93 -24.70
N ALA A 356 -16.17 -27.77 -25.72
CA ALA A 356 -16.68 -29.15 -25.66
C ALA A 356 -15.95 -29.96 -24.58
N SER A 357 -16.55 -31.06 -24.12
CA SER A 357 -15.87 -32.00 -23.22
C SER A 357 -14.47 -32.38 -23.75
N GLY A 358 -13.44 -32.20 -22.92
CA GLY A 358 -12.04 -32.45 -23.32
C GLY A 358 -11.41 -31.36 -24.20
N LYS A 359 -12.07 -30.21 -24.43
CA LYS A 359 -11.51 -29.05 -25.13
C LYS A 359 -11.69 -27.74 -24.33
N PRO A 360 -10.75 -26.77 -24.43
CA PRO A 360 -10.95 -25.45 -23.85
C PRO A 360 -12.00 -24.65 -24.64
N ALA A 361 -12.54 -23.58 -24.04
CA ALA A 361 -13.49 -22.70 -24.71
C ALA A 361 -12.81 -21.91 -25.84
N ILE A 362 -11.66 -21.32 -25.52
CA ILE A 362 -10.79 -20.62 -26.47
C ILE A 362 -9.42 -21.30 -26.49
N ASN A 363 -9.00 -21.75 -27.67
CA ASN A 363 -7.69 -22.33 -27.90
C ASN A 363 -6.93 -21.51 -28.95
N VAL A 364 -5.87 -20.82 -28.56
CA VAL A 364 -5.05 -20.02 -29.47
C VAL A 364 -3.66 -20.63 -29.55
N THR A 365 -3.39 -21.41 -30.59
CA THR A 365 -2.09 -22.06 -30.81
C THR A 365 -1.22 -21.33 -31.84
N GLY A 366 -1.77 -20.28 -32.44
CA GLY A 366 -1.16 -19.35 -33.40
C GLY A 366 -2.17 -18.27 -33.80
N GLY A 367 -1.71 -17.15 -34.38
CA GLY A 367 -2.60 -16.03 -34.76
C GLY A 367 -3.09 -15.20 -33.57
N THR A 368 -4.18 -14.44 -33.77
CA THR A 368 -4.68 -13.47 -32.78
C THR A 368 -6.19 -13.61 -32.57
N VAL A 369 -6.62 -13.67 -31.31
CA VAL A 369 -8.02 -13.44 -30.92
C VAL A 369 -8.08 -12.10 -30.20
N THR A 370 -8.96 -11.21 -30.61
CA THR A 370 -9.23 -9.96 -29.90
C THR A 370 -10.71 -9.89 -29.61
N THR A 371 -11.06 -9.63 -28.36
CA THR A 371 -12.42 -9.27 -27.97
C THR A 371 -12.47 -7.77 -27.71
N ASN A 372 -13.56 -7.11 -28.08
CA ASN A 372 -13.82 -5.70 -27.78
C ASN A 372 -15.16 -5.63 -27.08
N GLY A 373 -15.26 -4.94 -25.95
CA GLY A 373 -16.51 -4.82 -25.23
C GLY A 373 -16.89 -3.37 -25.02
N SER A 374 -17.62 -3.14 -23.95
CA SER A 374 -18.01 -1.84 -23.41
C SER A 374 -18.36 -2.01 -21.93
N ALA A 375 -18.62 -0.92 -21.23
CA ALA A 375 -19.11 -0.95 -19.85
C ALA A 375 -20.37 -1.83 -19.63
N SER A 376 -21.18 -2.04 -20.68
CA SER A 376 -22.44 -2.80 -20.60
C SER A 376 -22.35 -4.22 -21.18
N SER A 377 -21.16 -4.64 -21.64
CA SER A 377 -20.95 -5.99 -22.15
C SER A 377 -20.43 -6.92 -21.06
N ARG A 378 -20.87 -8.17 -21.11
CA ARG A 378 -20.33 -9.28 -20.32
C ARG A 378 -19.87 -10.42 -21.23
N LEU A 379 -18.66 -10.90 -21.01
CA LEU A 379 -18.12 -12.08 -21.68
C LEU A 379 -17.98 -13.22 -20.67
N ASP A 380 -18.79 -14.25 -20.80
CA ASP A 380 -18.70 -15.47 -19.99
C ASP A 380 -17.94 -16.54 -20.79
N ILE A 381 -16.85 -17.06 -20.23
CA ILE A 381 -15.99 -18.07 -20.87
C ILE A 381 -15.89 -19.28 -19.93
N LEU A 382 -16.42 -20.42 -20.39
CA LEU A 382 -16.46 -21.67 -19.63
C LEU A 382 -15.67 -22.77 -20.34
N GLY A 383 -14.66 -23.30 -19.67
CA GLY A 383 -13.93 -24.47 -20.16
C GLY A 383 -14.83 -25.69 -20.31
N GLY A 384 -14.52 -26.56 -21.28
CA GLY A 384 -15.17 -27.87 -21.36
C GLY A 384 -14.71 -28.78 -20.23
N SER A 385 -15.48 -29.84 -19.96
CA SER A 385 -15.17 -30.80 -18.88
C SER A 385 -13.69 -31.25 -18.93
N GLY A 386 -13.00 -31.10 -17.79
CA GLY A 386 -11.59 -31.46 -17.62
C GLY A 386 -10.57 -30.51 -18.29
N GLN A 387 -10.97 -29.33 -18.75
CA GLN A 387 -10.10 -28.39 -19.48
C GLN A 387 -10.18 -26.95 -18.94
N PRO A 388 -9.13 -26.14 -19.20
CA PRO A 388 -9.16 -24.70 -18.94
C PRO A 388 -10.21 -23.99 -19.79
N ALA A 389 -10.61 -22.78 -19.39
CA ALA A 389 -11.45 -21.91 -20.22
C ALA A 389 -10.66 -21.41 -21.43
N ILE A 390 -9.42 -21.00 -21.19
CA ILE A 390 -8.54 -20.39 -22.18
C ILE A 390 -7.20 -21.12 -22.18
N THR A 391 -6.73 -21.48 -23.38
CA THR A 391 -5.37 -21.95 -23.62
C THR A 391 -4.71 -21.08 -24.69
N VAL A 392 -3.50 -20.58 -24.44
CA VAL A 392 -2.72 -19.80 -25.42
C VAL A 392 -1.29 -20.34 -25.55
N GLY A 393 -0.83 -20.61 -26.78
CA GLY A 393 0.61 -20.70 -27.14
C GLY A 393 1.28 -22.07 -27.21
N SER A 394 0.54 -23.19 -27.29
CA SER A 394 1.12 -24.54 -27.17
C SER A 394 1.99 -25.09 -28.32
N ALA A 395 2.23 -24.37 -29.44
CA ALA A 395 3.18 -24.81 -30.50
C ALA A 395 3.68 -23.74 -31.50
N GLY A 396 2.93 -22.66 -31.75
CA GLY A 396 3.27 -21.66 -32.79
C GLY A 396 3.24 -20.20 -32.33
N GLY A 397 3.23 -19.97 -31.01
CA GLY A 397 2.89 -18.66 -30.43
C GLY A 397 1.38 -18.40 -30.47
N GLY A 398 0.96 -17.18 -30.19
CA GLY A 398 -0.45 -16.79 -30.27
C GLY A 398 -0.80 -15.70 -29.26
N THR A 399 -1.76 -14.87 -29.60
CA THR A 399 -2.14 -13.72 -28.77
C THR A 399 -3.64 -13.73 -28.53
N LEU A 400 -4.05 -13.63 -27.26
CA LEU A 400 -5.43 -13.34 -26.89
C LEU A 400 -5.49 -11.98 -26.18
N ASN A 401 -6.18 -11.04 -26.81
CA ASN A 401 -6.48 -9.74 -26.25
C ASN A 401 -7.93 -9.73 -25.76
N LEU A 402 -8.13 -9.54 -24.47
CA LEU A 402 -9.45 -9.24 -23.93
C LEU A 402 -9.64 -7.72 -23.88
N GLY A 403 -10.72 -7.25 -24.49
CA GLY A 403 -11.07 -5.84 -24.52
C GLY A 403 -11.64 -5.36 -23.19
N ASP A 404 -12.13 -4.14 -23.21
CA ASP A 404 -12.86 -3.53 -22.11
C ASP A 404 -14.19 -4.24 -21.82
N GLY A 405 -14.74 -4.01 -20.62
CA GLY A 405 -15.99 -4.62 -20.18
C GLY A 405 -15.81 -5.82 -19.24
N ASN A 406 -16.93 -6.38 -18.80
CA ASN A 406 -16.94 -7.39 -17.77
C ASN A 406 -16.58 -8.76 -18.36
N SER A 407 -15.79 -9.56 -17.65
CA SER A 407 -15.48 -10.92 -18.07
C SER A 407 -15.52 -11.89 -16.89
N ASN A 408 -16.19 -13.03 -17.07
CA ASN A 408 -16.14 -14.16 -16.16
C ASN A 408 -15.44 -15.32 -16.87
N ILE A 409 -14.34 -15.81 -16.30
CA ILE A 409 -13.51 -16.84 -16.92
C ILE A 409 -13.36 -17.99 -15.94
N GLN A 410 -13.92 -19.14 -16.30
CA GLN A 410 -14.03 -20.27 -15.40
C GLN A 410 -13.66 -21.57 -16.10
N ALA A 411 -12.73 -22.34 -15.51
CA ALA A 411 -12.53 -23.73 -15.90
C ALA A 411 -13.77 -24.56 -15.57
N ALA A 412 -14.01 -25.66 -16.29
CA ALA A 412 -15.15 -26.52 -15.97
C ALA A 412 -15.16 -26.91 -14.47
N PRO A 413 -16.33 -26.88 -13.80
CA PRO A 413 -16.44 -27.28 -12.40
C PRO A 413 -15.84 -28.66 -12.15
N GLY A 414 -15.01 -28.79 -11.13
CA GLY A 414 -14.35 -30.06 -10.77
C GLY A 414 -13.24 -30.53 -11.72
N SER A 415 -12.81 -29.72 -12.70
CA SER A 415 -11.76 -30.09 -13.65
C SER A 415 -10.35 -30.22 -13.04
N GLY A 416 -10.09 -29.57 -11.90
CA GLY A 416 -8.73 -29.44 -11.35
C GLY A 416 -7.78 -28.74 -12.32
N LYS A 417 -8.30 -27.91 -13.25
CA LYS A 417 -7.55 -27.12 -14.22
C LYS A 417 -7.69 -25.63 -13.92
N SER A 418 -6.67 -24.88 -14.33
CA SER A 418 -6.68 -23.42 -14.30
C SER A 418 -7.71 -22.86 -15.26
N ALA A 419 -8.29 -21.71 -14.97
CA ALA A 419 -9.20 -21.04 -15.90
C ALA A 419 -8.43 -20.56 -17.14
N ILE A 420 -7.21 -20.06 -16.96
CA ILE A 420 -6.32 -19.60 -18.03
C ILE A 420 -5.01 -20.38 -17.98
N THR A 421 -4.60 -20.93 -19.11
CA THR A 421 -3.29 -21.58 -19.28
C THR A 421 -2.54 -20.90 -20.43
N LEU A 422 -1.40 -20.29 -20.12
CA LEU A 422 -0.44 -19.80 -21.11
C LEU A 422 0.69 -20.82 -21.25
N ALA A 423 1.08 -21.12 -22.48
CA ALA A 423 2.14 -22.07 -22.80
C ALA A 423 3.02 -21.53 -23.93
N GLY A 424 4.25 -22.05 -24.06
CA GLY A 424 5.16 -21.70 -25.16
C GLY A 424 5.34 -20.19 -25.33
N ASN A 425 5.14 -19.67 -26.56
CA ASN A 425 5.23 -18.22 -26.89
C ASN A 425 3.85 -17.53 -26.86
N GLY A 426 2.94 -17.98 -26.00
CA GLY A 426 1.60 -17.39 -25.89
C GLY A 426 1.59 -16.09 -25.09
N ALA A 427 0.79 -15.11 -25.52
CA ALA A 427 0.57 -13.85 -24.83
C ALA A 427 -0.93 -13.64 -24.52
N PHE A 428 -1.22 -13.18 -23.31
CA PHE A 428 -2.58 -12.83 -22.89
C PHE A 428 -2.58 -11.42 -22.30
N THR A 429 -3.38 -10.56 -22.90
CA THR A 429 -3.45 -9.14 -22.53
C THR A 429 -4.89 -8.75 -22.31
N THR A 430 -5.18 -8.04 -21.22
CA THR A 430 -6.47 -7.36 -21.03
C THR A 430 -6.30 -5.86 -21.21
N ALA A 431 -7.29 -5.20 -21.81
CA ALA A 431 -7.37 -3.76 -21.87
C ALA A 431 -7.70 -3.16 -20.47
N ASP A 432 -7.51 -1.85 -20.32
CA ASP A 432 -7.92 -1.13 -19.11
C ASP A 432 -9.45 -1.17 -18.97
N ASN A 433 -9.93 -1.72 -17.84
CA ASN A 433 -11.36 -1.82 -17.53
C ASN A 433 -11.74 -0.87 -16.38
N THR A 434 -12.06 0.38 -16.72
CA THR A 434 -12.38 1.44 -15.74
C THR A 434 -13.87 1.53 -15.38
N ASN A 435 -14.73 0.69 -15.96
CA ASN A 435 -16.20 0.88 -15.94
C ASN A 435 -16.98 -0.01 -14.94
N SER A 436 -16.36 -0.33 -13.79
CA SER A 436 -17.01 -0.71 -12.52
C SER A 436 -17.62 -2.11 -12.37
N THR A 437 -17.29 -3.10 -13.20
CA THR A 437 -17.40 -4.51 -12.80
C THR A 437 -16.23 -5.26 -13.41
N GLY A 438 -15.37 -5.75 -12.52
CA GLY A 438 -14.05 -6.26 -12.87
C GLY A 438 -14.05 -7.53 -13.71
N VAL A 439 -12.85 -8.06 -13.91
CA VAL A 439 -12.66 -9.39 -14.49
C VAL A 439 -12.58 -10.40 -13.35
N VAL A 440 -13.42 -11.44 -13.39
CA VAL A 440 -13.39 -12.50 -12.39
C VAL A 440 -12.88 -13.79 -13.05
N ILE A 441 -11.84 -14.37 -12.48
CA ILE A 441 -11.08 -15.49 -13.03
C ILE A 441 -10.95 -16.55 -11.95
N GLY A 442 -11.27 -17.79 -12.27
CA GLY A 442 -10.91 -18.92 -11.44
C GLY A 442 -11.92 -20.06 -11.47
N PRO A 443 -11.55 -21.21 -10.88
CA PRO A 443 -12.48 -22.33 -10.70
C PRO A 443 -13.64 -21.95 -9.75
N SER A 444 -14.70 -22.77 -9.74
CA SER A 444 -15.79 -22.68 -8.75
C SER A 444 -15.32 -22.92 -7.31
N THR A 445 -14.12 -23.48 -7.13
CA THR A 445 -13.50 -23.83 -5.84
C THR A 445 -11.98 -23.61 -5.91
N PRO A 446 -11.36 -22.89 -4.96
CA PRO A 446 -9.99 -22.37 -5.08
C PRO A 446 -8.86 -23.40 -4.98
N SER A 447 -9.10 -24.71 -5.10
CA SER A 447 -8.07 -25.76 -4.96
C SER A 447 -7.09 -25.87 -6.14
N THR A 448 -7.19 -24.98 -7.13
CA THR A 448 -6.34 -24.93 -8.33
C THR A 448 -6.11 -23.48 -8.70
N TYR A 449 -4.91 -23.13 -9.17
CA TYR A 449 -4.59 -21.78 -9.62
C TYR A 449 -5.55 -21.32 -10.72
N ALA A 450 -6.03 -20.08 -10.63
CA ALA A 450 -6.89 -19.49 -11.65
C ALA A 450 -6.14 -19.33 -12.98
N ILE A 451 -4.88 -18.90 -12.89
CA ILE A 451 -4.03 -18.62 -14.04
C ILE A 451 -2.75 -19.43 -13.88
N THR A 452 -2.35 -20.12 -14.94
CA THR A 452 -1.06 -20.80 -15.02
C THR A 452 -0.30 -20.34 -16.24
N VAL A 453 0.93 -19.86 -16.03
CA VAL A 453 1.87 -19.46 -17.07
C VAL A 453 2.99 -20.50 -17.11
N ASN A 454 3.06 -21.25 -18.20
CA ASN A 454 3.98 -22.37 -18.40
C ASN A 454 4.77 -22.18 -19.71
N THR A 455 5.71 -21.26 -19.68
CA THR A 455 6.49 -20.88 -20.85
C THR A 455 7.81 -21.65 -20.86
N ASN A 456 7.80 -22.81 -21.54
CA ASN A 456 9.02 -23.57 -21.86
C ASN A 456 9.84 -22.82 -22.91
N SER A 457 10.57 -21.78 -22.52
CA SER A 457 11.54 -21.14 -23.39
C SER A 457 12.93 -21.70 -23.13
N THR A 458 13.38 -22.61 -24.00
CA THR A 458 14.80 -22.97 -24.13
C THR A 458 15.65 -21.83 -24.71
N ALA A 459 15.03 -20.70 -25.07
CA ALA A 459 15.69 -19.50 -25.60
C ALA A 459 16.08 -18.48 -24.50
N CYS A 460 15.65 -18.68 -23.26
CA CYS A 460 16.19 -17.95 -22.11
C CYS A 460 17.57 -18.55 -21.77
N GLY A 461 18.61 -18.04 -22.44
CA GLY A 461 19.98 -18.36 -22.08
C GLY A 461 20.27 -17.90 -20.65
N PHE A 462 21.14 -18.64 -19.93
CA PHE A 462 21.67 -18.20 -18.65
C PHE A 462 22.49 -16.91 -18.84
N GLY A 463 21.85 -15.74 -18.76
CA GLY A 463 22.54 -14.47 -18.82
C GLY A 463 21.60 -13.30 -19.06
N PHE A 464 21.31 -12.55 -17.98
CA PHE A 464 20.94 -11.12 -17.87
C PHE A 464 20.15 -10.43 -19.00
N GLY A 465 19.43 -11.17 -19.84
CA GLY A 465 18.65 -10.69 -20.96
C GLY A 465 17.23 -11.19 -20.80
N SER A 466 16.34 -10.24 -20.50
CA SER A 466 14.90 -10.43 -20.35
C SER A 466 14.32 -11.43 -21.35
N CYS A 467 13.59 -12.43 -20.86
CA CYS A 467 12.71 -13.27 -21.69
C CYS A 467 11.56 -12.39 -22.22
N SER A 468 11.81 -11.62 -23.28
CA SER A 468 10.81 -10.74 -23.88
C SER A 468 9.86 -11.54 -24.78
N GLY A 469 8.55 -11.47 -24.50
CA GLY A 469 7.49 -12.05 -25.35
C GLY A 469 6.53 -13.02 -24.66
N HIS A 470 6.52 -13.10 -23.33
CA HIS A 470 5.81 -14.13 -22.55
C HIS A 470 4.99 -13.51 -21.41
N ASP A 471 3.99 -12.71 -21.75
CA ASP A 471 3.41 -11.80 -20.77
C ASP A 471 1.96 -12.15 -20.47
N LEU A 472 1.69 -12.44 -19.19
CA LEU A 472 0.39 -12.20 -18.60
C LEU A 472 0.32 -10.69 -18.35
N THR A 473 -0.40 -9.97 -19.20
CA THR A 473 -0.61 -8.54 -19.03
C THR A 473 -2.04 -8.28 -18.61
N LEU A 474 -2.23 -7.73 -17.42
CA LEU A 474 -3.54 -7.28 -16.95
C LEU A 474 -3.58 -5.76 -16.97
N GLY A 475 -4.50 -5.15 -17.71
CA GLY A 475 -4.73 -3.70 -17.72
C GLY A 475 -5.23 -3.16 -16.38
N ALA A 476 -5.46 -1.84 -16.29
CA ALA A 476 -6.11 -1.22 -15.14
C ALA A 476 -7.54 -1.74 -14.92
N GLY A 477 -8.12 -1.46 -13.76
CA GLY A 477 -9.43 -1.97 -13.34
C GLY A 477 -9.34 -2.98 -12.20
N THR A 478 -10.47 -3.60 -11.86
CA THR A 478 -10.55 -4.61 -10.79
C THR A 478 -10.47 -6.01 -11.36
N TYR A 479 -9.61 -6.86 -10.80
CA TYR A 479 -9.49 -8.27 -11.13
C TYR A 479 -9.70 -9.08 -9.87
N THR A 480 -10.57 -10.08 -9.90
CA THR A 480 -10.68 -11.09 -8.83
C THR A 480 -10.21 -12.43 -9.38
N ILE A 481 -9.15 -12.96 -8.79
CA ILE A 481 -8.41 -14.13 -9.25
C ILE A 481 -8.51 -15.20 -8.16
N MET A 482 -9.53 -16.05 -8.25
CA MET A 482 -9.85 -17.08 -7.25
C MET A 482 -8.91 -18.27 -7.38
N GLY A 483 -8.12 -18.55 -6.34
CA GLY A 483 -7.02 -19.50 -6.39
C GLY A 483 -5.72 -18.90 -6.95
N GLY A 484 -5.72 -17.66 -7.42
CA GLY A 484 -4.51 -16.91 -7.72
C GLY A 484 -3.72 -17.34 -8.98
N ILE A 485 -2.44 -16.99 -9.03
CA ILE A 485 -1.57 -17.05 -10.23
C ILE A 485 -0.37 -17.94 -9.95
N ASN A 486 -0.07 -18.84 -10.87
CA ASN A 486 1.17 -19.62 -10.87
C ASN A 486 1.96 -19.43 -12.17
N VAL A 487 3.20 -18.99 -12.03
CA VAL A 487 4.21 -19.02 -13.08
C VAL A 487 5.10 -20.24 -12.82
N PHE A 488 4.76 -21.37 -13.45
CA PHE A 488 5.27 -22.71 -13.10
C PHE A 488 6.38 -23.19 -14.03
N THR A 489 7.36 -23.88 -13.44
CA THR A 489 8.50 -24.49 -14.14
C THR A 489 8.63 -25.98 -13.86
N ALA A 490 8.33 -26.81 -14.86
CA ALA A 490 8.81 -28.19 -14.94
C ALA A 490 10.22 -28.28 -15.60
N GLY A 491 11.00 -27.19 -15.61
CA GLY A 491 12.29 -27.03 -16.28
C GLY A 491 12.64 -25.54 -16.49
N ILE A 492 13.82 -25.25 -17.07
CA ILE A 492 14.27 -23.90 -17.47
C ILE A 492 13.22 -23.20 -18.34
N GLY A 493 12.58 -22.17 -17.81
CA GLY A 493 11.54 -21.37 -18.45
C GLY A 493 10.90 -20.41 -17.45
N GLY A 494 10.44 -19.25 -17.88
CA GLY A 494 9.86 -18.21 -17.01
C GLY A 494 8.91 -17.32 -17.80
N GLY A 495 8.02 -16.61 -17.12
CA GLY A 495 7.03 -15.74 -17.75
C GLY A 495 6.81 -14.47 -16.94
N ASN A 496 6.60 -13.35 -17.62
CA ASN A 496 6.42 -12.07 -16.93
C ASN A 496 4.95 -11.86 -16.59
N VAL A 497 4.72 -11.23 -15.46
CA VAL A 497 3.41 -10.73 -15.06
C VAL A 497 3.49 -9.21 -15.04
N THR A 498 2.74 -8.58 -15.94
CA THR A 498 2.67 -7.12 -16.05
C THR A 498 1.27 -6.65 -15.66
N LEU A 499 1.22 -5.83 -14.63
CA LEU A 499 0.00 -5.28 -14.02
C LEU A 499 -0.08 -3.79 -14.34
N ASN A 500 -1.15 -3.38 -15.00
CA ASN A 500 -1.42 -2.01 -15.42
C ASN A 500 -0.22 -1.39 -16.17
N PRO A 501 0.11 -1.90 -17.37
CA PRO A 501 1.27 -1.42 -18.13
C PRO A 501 1.19 0.07 -18.48
N ASN A 502 -0.01 0.65 -18.56
CA ASN A 502 -0.21 2.06 -18.93
C ASN A 502 -0.03 3.00 -17.74
N GLY A 503 -0.26 2.54 -16.50
CA GLY A 503 -0.13 3.35 -15.28
C GLY A 503 -1.09 4.54 -15.17
N THR A 504 -1.97 4.79 -16.15
CA THR A 504 -2.82 6.00 -16.21
C THR A 504 -4.06 5.91 -15.31
N SER A 505 -4.62 4.71 -15.16
CA SER A 505 -5.79 4.42 -14.32
C SER A 505 -5.41 3.47 -13.19
N ILE A 506 -6.20 3.41 -12.11
CA ILE A 506 -5.88 2.55 -10.95
C ILE A 506 -6.19 1.08 -11.27
N GLY A 507 -5.22 0.19 -11.00
CA GLY A 507 -5.40 -1.26 -11.02
C GLY A 507 -5.60 -1.86 -9.63
N THR A 508 -6.50 -2.82 -9.47
CA THR A 508 -6.67 -3.60 -8.23
C THR A 508 -6.78 -5.09 -8.53
N TYR A 509 -5.80 -5.86 -8.07
CA TYR A 509 -5.66 -7.29 -8.38
C TYR A 509 -5.89 -8.12 -7.12
N ILE A 510 -7.12 -8.58 -6.94
CA ILE A 510 -7.56 -9.35 -5.78
C ILE A 510 -7.28 -10.82 -6.02
N ILE A 511 -6.30 -11.36 -5.32
CA ILE A 511 -6.00 -12.77 -5.24
C ILE A 511 -6.79 -13.32 -4.06
N ASP A 512 -7.90 -14.01 -4.37
CA ASP A 512 -8.76 -14.62 -3.38
C ASP A 512 -8.42 -16.10 -3.25
N GLY A 513 -7.79 -16.45 -2.13
CA GLY A 513 -7.44 -17.82 -1.84
C GLY A 513 -6.15 -18.31 -2.47
N ALA A 514 -5.97 -19.63 -2.43
CA ALA A 514 -4.71 -20.27 -2.72
C ALA A 514 -4.87 -21.48 -3.64
N GLY A 515 -4.26 -21.42 -4.82
CA GLY A 515 -4.49 -22.34 -5.92
C GLY A 515 -3.67 -23.63 -5.89
N GLY A 516 -2.75 -23.79 -4.95
CA GLY A 516 -1.97 -25.02 -4.86
C GLY A 516 -0.60 -24.82 -4.24
N THR A 517 0.39 -25.53 -4.76
CA THR A 517 1.76 -25.50 -4.23
C THR A 517 2.68 -24.58 -5.02
N CYS A 518 3.71 -24.04 -4.36
CA CYS A 518 4.81 -23.28 -4.95
C CYS A 518 6.10 -23.66 -4.20
N GLY A 519 7.17 -24.06 -4.89
CA GLY A 519 8.44 -24.38 -4.24
C GLY A 519 8.36 -25.43 -3.10
N GLY A 520 7.38 -26.35 -3.14
CA GLY A 520 7.12 -27.32 -2.08
C GLY A 520 6.19 -26.84 -0.94
N ASN A 521 5.89 -25.54 -0.88
CA ASN A 521 4.89 -24.98 0.04
C ASN A 521 3.49 -25.17 -0.51
N SER A 522 2.52 -25.38 0.37
CA SER A 522 1.10 -25.50 0.01
C SER A 522 0.35 -24.22 0.28
N ASN A 523 -0.80 -24.07 -0.39
CA ASN A 523 -1.73 -22.96 -0.27
C ASN A 523 -1.09 -21.60 -0.63
N VAL A 524 -0.46 -21.51 -1.80
CA VAL A 524 0.13 -20.25 -2.31
C VAL A 524 -0.86 -19.60 -3.27
N GLY A 525 -1.11 -18.30 -3.11
CA GLY A 525 -2.01 -17.52 -3.97
C GLY A 525 -1.26 -16.92 -5.17
N LEU A 526 -0.08 -16.33 -4.93
CA LEU A 526 0.77 -15.81 -6.00
C LEU A 526 2.10 -16.57 -5.98
N CYS A 527 2.34 -17.40 -6.99
CA CYS A 527 3.57 -18.17 -7.14
C CYS A 527 4.34 -17.68 -8.37
N MET A 528 5.53 -17.13 -8.15
CA MET A 528 6.44 -16.76 -9.23
C MET A 528 7.79 -17.45 -9.04
N THR A 529 8.17 -18.29 -10.00
CA THR A 529 9.45 -19.03 -9.94
C THR A 529 10.51 -18.37 -10.83
N PHE A 530 10.10 -17.92 -12.02
CA PHE A 530 10.97 -17.22 -12.98
C PHE A 530 10.20 -16.13 -13.73
N GLY A 531 10.87 -15.02 -14.07
CA GLY A 531 10.31 -13.85 -14.75
C GLY A 531 9.97 -12.67 -13.84
N ASP A 532 9.59 -11.55 -14.45
CA ASP A 532 9.44 -10.27 -13.76
C ASP A 532 8.00 -10.04 -13.28
N LEU A 533 7.84 -9.41 -12.13
CA LEU A 533 6.56 -8.85 -11.68
C LEU A 533 6.60 -7.33 -11.81
N ASN A 534 5.98 -6.80 -12.85
CA ASN A 534 5.92 -5.37 -13.09
C ASN A 534 4.51 -4.86 -12.80
N GLY A 535 4.39 -3.75 -12.06
CA GLY A 535 3.13 -3.16 -11.66
C GLY A 535 3.24 -1.64 -11.56
N GLN A 536 2.35 -0.91 -12.23
CA GLN A 536 2.29 0.55 -12.13
C GLN A 536 0.91 1.01 -11.67
N ASN A 537 0.85 2.07 -10.84
CA ASN A 537 -0.39 2.66 -10.33
C ASN A 537 -1.44 1.59 -9.93
N GLY A 538 -1.00 0.56 -9.20
CA GLY A 538 -1.78 -0.64 -8.97
C GLY A 538 -1.49 -1.30 -7.64
N THR A 539 -2.50 -1.98 -7.10
CA THR A 539 -2.41 -2.67 -5.80
C THR A 539 -2.72 -4.15 -5.96
N ILE A 540 -1.82 -5.00 -5.46
CA ILE A 540 -2.08 -6.43 -5.29
C ILE A 540 -2.74 -6.63 -3.93
N VAL A 541 -3.88 -7.31 -3.92
CA VAL A 541 -4.67 -7.58 -2.72
C VAL A 541 -4.67 -9.09 -2.49
N LEU A 542 -4.16 -9.52 -1.34
CA LEU A 542 -4.11 -10.91 -0.93
C LEU A 542 -5.19 -11.14 0.14
N THR A 543 -6.24 -11.90 -0.17
CA THR A 543 -7.34 -12.20 0.77
C THR A 543 -7.73 -13.68 0.70
N GLY A 544 -8.37 -14.21 1.75
CA GLY A 544 -8.88 -15.57 1.72
C GLY A 544 -9.68 -15.92 2.97
N GLY A 545 -10.96 -16.28 2.77
CA GLY A 545 -11.96 -16.41 3.84
C GLY A 545 -12.08 -17.76 4.57
N GLY A 546 -11.01 -18.55 4.72
CA GLY A 546 -11.09 -19.82 5.44
C GLY A 546 -9.74 -20.44 5.82
N PRO A 547 -9.72 -21.43 6.73
CA PRO A 547 -8.47 -22.00 7.29
C PRO A 547 -7.56 -22.67 6.25
N ASN A 548 -8.07 -22.98 5.05
CA ASN A 548 -7.32 -23.53 3.92
C ASN A 548 -7.27 -22.57 2.72
N ASN A 549 -7.85 -21.37 2.85
CA ASN A 549 -7.93 -20.38 1.78
C ASN A 549 -6.98 -19.23 2.12
N LEU A 550 -5.69 -19.46 1.92
CA LEU A 550 -4.61 -18.56 2.32
C LEU A 550 -4.02 -17.86 1.10
N ALA A 551 -4.36 -16.60 0.84
CA ALA A 551 -3.61 -15.84 -0.16
C ALA A 551 -2.33 -15.29 0.46
N TYR A 552 -1.20 -15.92 0.15
CA TYR A 552 0.12 -15.30 0.28
C TYR A 552 0.88 -15.37 -1.04
N ALA A 553 1.85 -14.48 -1.16
CA ALA A 553 2.73 -14.42 -2.32
C ALA A 553 4.05 -15.11 -1.98
N GLN A 554 4.58 -15.88 -2.91
CA GLN A 554 5.92 -16.46 -2.82
C GLN A 554 6.64 -16.27 -4.15
N THR A 555 7.87 -15.77 -4.07
CA THR A 555 8.76 -15.68 -5.22
C THR A 555 10.04 -16.48 -4.93
N TYR A 556 10.27 -17.55 -5.69
CA TYR A 556 11.38 -18.48 -5.43
C TYR A 556 12.61 -18.14 -6.30
N SER A 557 13.77 -18.02 -5.68
CA SER A 557 15.03 -17.67 -6.35
C SER A 557 15.66 -18.87 -7.07
N GLN A 558 15.32 -19.04 -8.34
CA GLN A 558 16.29 -19.48 -9.36
C GLN A 558 16.26 -18.60 -10.62
N GLY A 559 15.31 -17.64 -10.75
CA GLY A 559 15.37 -16.61 -11.80
C GLY A 559 14.11 -15.75 -11.97
N ALA A 560 13.57 -15.16 -10.90
CA ALA A 560 12.66 -14.01 -11.03
C ALA A 560 13.51 -12.73 -11.18
N ASP A 561 13.61 -12.20 -12.40
CA ASP A 561 14.45 -11.04 -12.75
C ASP A 561 13.75 -9.70 -12.40
N GLY A 562 13.25 -9.61 -11.17
CA GLY A 562 12.87 -8.34 -10.54
C GLY A 562 11.39 -8.18 -10.24
N ILE A 563 11.10 -7.53 -9.11
CA ILE A 563 9.76 -7.06 -8.77
C ILE A 563 9.81 -5.54 -8.82
N ASN A 564 8.99 -4.93 -9.67
CA ASN A 564 8.84 -3.49 -9.79
C ASN A 564 7.37 -3.11 -9.58
N LEU A 565 7.04 -2.56 -8.41
CA LEU A 565 5.67 -2.19 -8.07
C LEU A 565 5.58 -0.72 -7.70
N THR A 566 4.66 0.01 -8.32
CA THR A 566 4.30 1.37 -7.95
C THR A 566 2.86 1.40 -7.49
N ALA A 567 2.67 1.72 -6.21
CA ALA A 567 1.35 1.90 -5.61
C ALA A 567 0.58 3.06 -6.26
N PRO A 568 -0.75 3.05 -6.19
CA PRO A 568 -1.56 4.19 -6.60
C PRO A 568 -1.28 5.43 -5.75
N GLN A 569 -1.34 6.60 -6.39
CA GLN A 569 -1.18 7.91 -5.72
C GLN A 569 -2.50 8.45 -5.13
N THR A 570 -3.63 7.93 -5.60
CA THR A 570 -4.98 8.36 -5.21
C THR A 570 -5.91 7.15 -5.13
N GLY A 571 -7.14 7.35 -4.65
CA GLY A 571 -8.14 6.29 -4.55
C GLY A 571 -8.05 5.48 -3.25
N ALA A 572 -8.87 4.42 -3.17
CA ALA A 572 -9.04 3.64 -1.94
C ALA A 572 -7.78 2.85 -1.54
N THR A 573 -6.94 2.49 -2.50
CA THR A 573 -5.69 1.75 -2.30
C THR A 573 -4.44 2.64 -2.44
N ALA A 574 -4.59 3.96 -2.31
CA ALA A 574 -3.48 4.91 -2.36
C ALA A 574 -2.38 4.54 -1.35
N GLY A 575 -1.13 4.52 -1.81
CA GLY A 575 0.03 4.17 -0.99
C GLY A 575 0.26 2.67 -0.80
N LEU A 576 -0.66 1.79 -1.21
CA LEU A 576 -0.53 0.34 -1.05
C LEU A 576 -0.08 -0.31 -2.36
N ALA A 577 1.14 -0.85 -2.39
CA ALA A 577 1.61 -1.69 -3.50
C ALA A 577 1.09 -3.12 -3.33
N VAL A 578 1.21 -3.65 -2.10
CA VAL A 578 0.64 -4.94 -1.72
C VAL A 578 -0.09 -4.82 -0.39
N PHE A 579 -1.29 -5.36 -0.33
CA PHE A 579 -2.11 -5.44 0.86
C PHE A 579 -2.50 -6.88 1.14
N GLN A 580 -2.20 -7.39 2.33
CA GLN A 580 -2.74 -8.64 2.85
C GLN A 580 -3.90 -8.37 3.83
N ASP A 581 -4.99 -9.10 3.63
CA ASP A 581 -6.12 -9.16 4.54
C ASP A 581 -5.70 -9.61 5.94
N ARG A 582 -6.17 -8.88 6.96
CA ARG A 582 -5.93 -9.20 8.39
C ARG A 582 -6.56 -10.53 8.80
N ASN A 583 -7.59 -10.96 8.09
CA ASN A 583 -8.25 -12.24 8.31
C ASN A 583 -7.48 -13.43 7.71
N ALA A 584 -6.36 -13.18 7.01
CA ALA A 584 -5.49 -14.25 6.54
C ALA A 584 -5.01 -15.09 7.74
N THR A 585 -5.30 -16.39 7.71
CA THR A 585 -4.90 -17.29 8.80
C THR A 585 -3.36 -17.37 8.90
N THR A 586 -2.85 -17.36 10.13
CA THR A 586 -1.43 -17.62 10.40
C THR A 586 -1.12 -19.05 10.02
N CYS A 587 -0.14 -19.27 9.15
CA CYS A 587 0.27 -20.63 8.82
C CYS A 587 1.03 -21.29 9.98
N ALA A 588 0.91 -22.61 10.05
CA ALA A 588 1.54 -23.43 11.09
C ALA A 588 3.03 -23.79 10.83
N ASN A 589 3.60 -23.43 9.68
CA ASN A 589 4.99 -23.73 9.32
C ASN A 589 5.82 -22.45 9.09
N THR A 590 7.15 -22.56 9.22
CA THR A 590 8.14 -21.47 9.07
C THR A 590 8.27 -20.90 7.65
N ASN A 591 7.50 -21.39 6.67
CA ASN A 591 7.72 -21.14 5.24
C ASN A 591 6.53 -20.45 4.55
N CYS A 592 5.61 -19.90 5.32
CA CYS A 592 4.43 -19.19 4.81
C CYS A 592 4.61 -17.67 4.68
N ASN A 593 5.86 -17.24 4.75
CA ASN A 593 6.24 -15.85 4.66
C ASN A 593 6.33 -15.48 3.18
N LEU A 594 6.06 -14.21 2.85
CA LEU A 594 6.47 -13.71 1.53
C LEU A 594 7.99 -13.76 1.52
N THR A 595 8.53 -14.80 0.90
CA THR A 595 9.96 -14.91 0.59
C THR A 595 10.19 -14.21 -0.73
N VAL A 596 10.93 -13.10 -0.70
CA VAL A 596 11.43 -12.45 -1.90
C VAL A 596 12.90 -12.81 -2.08
N GLY A 597 13.17 -13.74 -3.01
CA GLY A 597 14.51 -14.05 -3.49
C GLY A 597 14.66 -13.55 -4.92
N VAL A 598 15.06 -12.30 -5.09
CA VAL A 598 15.15 -11.62 -6.40
C VAL A 598 16.51 -10.95 -6.57
N SER A 599 16.91 -10.70 -7.81
CA SER A 599 18.14 -9.94 -8.11
C SER A 599 18.00 -8.44 -7.79
N PHE A 600 16.80 -7.86 -7.89
CA PHE A 600 16.47 -6.49 -7.44
C PHE A 600 14.98 -6.36 -7.13
N LEU A 601 14.62 -5.50 -6.16
CA LEU A 601 13.25 -5.22 -5.74
C LEU A 601 13.05 -3.71 -5.72
N THR A 602 12.20 -3.18 -6.61
CA THR A 602 11.82 -1.76 -6.62
C THR A 602 10.35 -1.64 -6.24
N VAL A 603 10.08 -1.20 -5.02
CA VAL A 603 8.70 -0.97 -4.56
C VAL A 603 8.55 0.48 -4.14
N THR A 604 7.67 1.19 -4.82
CA THR A 604 7.21 2.53 -4.47
C THR A 604 5.85 2.40 -3.80
N GLY A 605 5.81 2.39 -2.46
CA GLY A 605 4.61 2.19 -1.65
C GLY A 605 4.79 1.19 -0.52
N ALA A 606 3.68 0.86 0.12
CA ALA A 606 3.63 -0.06 1.24
C ALA A 606 3.46 -1.52 0.81
N LEU A 607 4.28 -2.38 1.42
CA LEU A 607 4.07 -3.82 1.55
C LEU A 607 3.44 -4.07 2.93
N TYR A 608 2.14 -4.32 2.96
CA TYR A 608 1.36 -4.48 4.19
C TYR A 608 0.94 -5.95 4.42
N TYR A 609 1.51 -6.58 5.44
CA TYR A 609 1.38 -8.00 5.80
C TYR A 609 1.06 -8.20 7.29
N PRO A 610 -0.10 -7.76 7.79
CA PRO A 610 -0.37 -7.70 9.23
C PRO A 610 -0.46 -9.07 9.92
N ALA A 611 -0.70 -10.15 9.17
CA ALA A 611 -0.90 -11.49 9.73
C ALA A 611 0.29 -12.44 9.53
N GLN A 612 1.26 -12.08 8.67
CA GLN A 612 2.36 -12.96 8.26
C GLN A 612 3.71 -12.24 8.31
N ALA A 613 4.80 -13.01 8.34
CA ALA A 613 6.13 -12.42 8.25
C ALA A 613 6.48 -12.07 6.80
N LEU A 614 7.31 -11.05 6.66
CA LEU A 614 7.87 -10.59 5.40
C LEU A 614 9.37 -10.93 5.39
N ASP A 615 9.77 -11.86 4.54
CA ASP A 615 11.13 -12.41 4.50
C ASP A 615 11.84 -12.04 3.19
N PHE A 616 12.98 -11.37 3.29
CA PHE A 616 13.84 -11.05 2.17
C PHE A 616 15.10 -11.93 2.20
N LEU A 617 15.37 -12.64 1.10
CA LEU A 617 16.58 -13.46 0.90
C LEU A 617 17.47 -12.76 -0.14
N GLY A 618 18.23 -11.76 0.33
CA GLY A 618 18.96 -10.83 -0.52
C GLY A 618 18.03 -9.78 -1.14
N ILE A 619 18.41 -8.51 -1.03
CA ILE A 619 17.61 -7.40 -1.52
C ILE A 619 18.52 -6.30 -2.09
N THR A 620 18.28 -5.88 -3.33
CA THR A 620 18.77 -4.59 -3.82
C THR A 620 17.54 -3.73 -4.10
N VAL A 621 17.16 -2.90 -3.14
CA VAL A 621 16.22 -1.79 -3.28
C VAL A 621 16.98 -0.54 -3.68
N GLY A 622 17.09 -0.32 -4.99
CA GLY A 622 17.38 1.01 -5.48
C GLY A 622 16.06 1.78 -5.56
N ASN A 623 15.78 2.71 -4.65
CA ASN A 623 14.90 3.81 -5.00
C ASN A 623 15.75 5.03 -5.33
N LEU A 624 16.09 5.15 -6.62
CA LEU A 624 16.44 6.44 -7.20
C LEU A 624 15.16 7.26 -7.22
N GLN A 625 15.00 8.12 -6.21
CA GLN A 625 14.07 9.24 -6.12
C GLN A 625 13.23 9.45 -7.41
N PRO A 626 11.94 9.07 -7.43
CA PRO A 626 11.11 9.23 -8.61
C PRO A 626 11.08 10.70 -9.02
N ALA A 627 11.25 10.98 -10.31
CA ALA A 627 11.31 12.33 -10.86
C ALA A 627 10.13 13.23 -10.43
N ASN A 628 8.98 12.65 -10.04
CA ASN A 628 7.73 13.37 -9.80
C ASN A 628 6.92 12.93 -8.54
N GLY A 629 7.55 12.51 -7.44
CA GLY A 629 6.97 12.69 -6.08
C GLY A 629 6.35 11.51 -5.30
N ASN A 630 6.47 11.67 -3.98
CA ASN A 630 5.48 11.45 -2.91
C ASN A 630 5.08 10.05 -2.37
N ILE A 631 5.66 8.94 -2.82
CA ILE A 631 5.43 7.63 -2.14
C ILE A 631 6.75 6.90 -1.90
N CYS A 632 6.92 6.39 -0.69
CA CYS A 632 8.14 5.78 -0.16
C CYS A 632 7.97 4.28 0.02
N LEU A 633 9.08 3.56 0.18
CA LEU A 633 8.99 2.15 0.56
C LEU A 633 8.53 2.07 2.01
N GLN A 634 7.47 1.31 2.27
CA GLN A 634 7.04 1.01 3.63
C GLN A 634 6.90 -0.50 3.81
N LEU A 635 7.63 -1.04 4.77
CA LEU A 635 7.55 -2.44 5.17
C LEU A 635 6.74 -2.50 6.47
N ILE A 636 5.51 -3.02 6.39
CA ILE A 636 4.65 -3.19 7.56
C ILE A 636 4.19 -4.63 7.58
N ALA A 637 4.68 -5.42 8.54
CA ALA A 637 4.37 -6.83 8.61
C ALA A 637 4.18 -7.28 10.05
N LYS A 638 3.73 -8.53 10.24
CA LYS A 638 3.72 -9.14 11.58
C LYS A 638 5.15 -9.16 12.15
N THR A 639 6.09 -9.73 11.39
CA THR A 639 7.53 -9.65 11.63
C THR A 639 8.26 -9.42 10.30
N ILE A 640 9.46 -8.86 10.34
CA ILE A 640 10.27 -8.56 9.14
C ILE A 640 11.62 -9.26 9.29
N ASN A 641 12.01 -10.06 8.31
CA ASN A 641 13.33 -10.68 8.25
C ASN A 641 14.04 -10.28 6.96
N ILE A 642 15.26 -9.75 7.06
CA ILE A 642 16.11 -9.46 5.90
C ILE A 642 17.42 -10.21 6.09
N THR A 643 17.71 -11.12 5.17
CA THR A 643 18.93 -11.93 5.20
C THR A 643 19.77 -11.72 3.95
N GLY A 644 21.09 -11.86 4.05
CA GLY A 644 22.02 -11.76 2.93
C GLY A 644 22.45 -10.33 2.60
N LEU A 645 22.76 -10.06 1.32
CA LEU A 645 23.13 -8.72 0.84
C LEU A 645 21.87 -7.86 0.74
N ALA A 646 21.83 -6.74 1.48
CA ALA A 646 20.76 -5.76 1.44
C ALA A 646 21.27 -4.38 1.03
N TYR A 647 20.64 -3.76 0.03
CA TYR A 647 20.81 -2.34 -0.30
C TYR A 647 19.43 -1.70 -0.23
N ILE A 648 19.20 -0.80 0.72
CA ILE A 648 17.95 -0.02 0.85
C ILE A 648 18.35 1.45 0.83
N ASP A 649 17.81 2.20 -0.11
CA ASP A 649 17.98 3.66 -0.17
C ASP A 649 16.60 4.32 -0.29
N ASP A 650 16.06 4.82 0.83
CA ASP A 650 14.79 5.52 0.93
C ASP A 650 15.00 6.97 1.36
N GLN A 651 15.21 7.85 0.37
CA GLN A 651 15.48 9.28 0.56
C GLN A 651 14.21 10.13 0.64
N CYS A 652 13.08 9.52 0.97
CA CYS A 652 11.79 10.19 0.91
C CYS A 652 11.69 11.46 1.78
N PRO A 653 11.14 12.57 1.27
CA PRO A 653 10.87 13.76 2.08
C PRO A 653 9.82 13.48 3.16
N VAL A 654 10.00 14.07 4.34
CA VAL A 654 8.94 14.15 5.36
C VAL A 654 7.77 14.99 4.83
N GLY A 655 6.54 14.50 4.92
CA GLY A 655 5.33 15.25 4.53
C GLY A 655 4.55 14.76 3.30
N VAL A 656 4.89 13.60 2.73
CA VAL A 656 4.16 13.01 1.60
C VAL A 656 3.20 11.90 2.08
N SER A 657 2.09 12.32 2.69
CA SER A 657 1.14 11.47 3.46
C SER A 657 1.66 10.07 3.89
N PRO A 658 2.70 9.99 4.75
CA PRO A 658 3.08 8.74 5.37
C PRO A 658 2.25 8.51 6.63
N ILE A 659 2.01 7.24 6.92
CA ILE A 659 1.75 6.61 8.22
C ILE A 659 1.80 7.59 9.40
N VAL A 660 0.63 8.03 9.87
CA VAL A 660 0.50 8.52 11.24
C VAL A 660 0.34 7.29 12.11
N GLY A 661 1.46 6.66 12.47
CA GLY A 661 1.51 5.83 13.65
C GLY A 661 1.55 6.78 14.83
N ILE A 662 0.64 6.63 15.79
CA ILE A 662 0.85 7.12 17.17
C ILE A 662 2.04 6.35 17.73
N GLY A 663 3.25 6.72 17.30
CA GLY A 663 4.47 6.44 18.02
C GLY A 663 4.48 7.36 19.23
N THR A 664 4.87 6.85 20.39
CA THR A 664 5.00 7.59 21.66
C THR A 664 6.16 8.58 21.62
N GLY A 665 6.23 9.41 20.58
CA GLY A 665 6.94 10.66 20.63
C GLY A 665 6.23 11.55 21.63
N LEU A 666 6.52 11.34 22.93
CA LEU A 666 6.12 12.25 23.99
C LEU A 666 6.46 13.66 23.51
N ALA A 667 5.44 14.51 23.35
CA ALA A 667 5.65 15.92 23.22
C ALA A 667 6.48 16.36 24.44
N GLN A 668 7.73 16.71 24.19
CA GLN A 668 8.65 17.08 25.24
C GLN A 668 8.75 18.60 25.29
N LEU A 669 8.56 19.16 26.48
CA LEU A 669 8.85 20.55 26.72
C LEU A 669 10.35 20.78 26.61
N VAL A 670 10.71 21.83 25.89
CA VAL A 670 12.07 22.32 25.74
C VAL A 670 12.15 23.59 26.59
N GLU A 671 12.71 23.48 27.79
CA GLU A 671 12.95 24.62 28.70
C GLU A 671 14.27 25.34 28.42
#